data_AF-A0A667GMS0-F1
#
_entry.id   AF-A0A667GMS0-F1
#
_cell.length_a   1.000
_cell.length_b   1.000
_cell.length_c   1.000
_cell.angle_alpha   90.00
_cell.angle_beta   90.00
_cell.angle_gamma   90.00
#
_symmetry.space_group_name_H-M   'P 1'
#
loop_
_entity.id
_entity.type
_entity.pdbx_description
1 polymer ?
#
loop_
_entity_poly.entity_id
_entity_poly.type
_entity_poly.pdbx_seq_one_letter_code
_entity_poly.pdbx_strand_id
1 'polypeptide(L)'
;MSNGYRTLSQHLNDLKKENFSLKLRIYFLEERMQQKYEASREDIYKRNIELKVEVESLKRELQDKKQHLDKTWADVENLNSHNEAELRRQFEERQQETEHVYELLENKIQLLQEESRLAKDEAARMAALVEAEKECNLELSEKLKGVTKDREDVPTDRVNPDQYTEALAERDKRIEELSQSLAAQEKLVEQLSQEKQQLLHLLEEPTSMEVQPMTEELHKQQKLNSDETIITPQSVSDSHLAELQEKIQQTEATNKILQEKLNEMSCELKSAQESSQKQDGTIQSLKETLKSRENETEELYQVIEGQNDTMAKLREMLHQSQLGQLHSSEGASTAQQQVALLDLQSALFCSQLEIQKLQRVIRQKERQLVDAKRCVQFVEAAAHEREQQKEASWKHNQELRKALQQLQGELQSKSQQLRTLEAEKYNEIRTREQHIQHLNHSLSHKEQLLQEFRELLQYRDKSDKTLEANEMLLEKLRQRIQDRDVALERAIDEKFSTLEEKEKELRQLHLAVRERDHDLERLRGVLSSNEATMQSMESLLRAKGLEVEHLSATCQNLQWLKEEMETKFSHWQKEQESIIQQLQTSLHDRNKEVEDLSSTLLCKLGPGQSEIAEELCQRLQRKERLLQELLSDRNKQAVEHEVEIQGLLQSMSTREQESQASAEKMVQALMERNSELQALRQYLGGKDFMVSQALISNQPTEVTSSSPHLGDQTDQGSVHIPSKDDGISLTAKGDTSIARSSLGDLDAVSGLEKELSTAKEELELMAKKERESRMELSALQSVVAVQQEELQVQAADLESLTRNIQIKEDLIKDLQMQLVDPEDIPAMERLTQEVLLLREKVASVESQGQEASGNRRQQLLLMLEGLVDERSRLNEALQAERQLYSSLVKFHAHPESSERDRTLQVELEGVQVIRGRLEEVLGRSLERLSRLETLAAIG
;
A
#
# COMPACT_ATOMS: atom_id res chain seq x y z
N MET A 1 -9.71 -25.74 131.17
CA MET A 1 -9.50 -26.43 129.86
C MET A 1 -10.45 -25.98 128.73
N SER A 2 -11.39 -25.03 128.93
CA SER A 2 -12.40 -24.67 127.90
C SER A 2 -11.96 -23.63 126.85
N ASN A 3 -10.90 -22.84 127.09
CA ASN A 3 -10.49 -21.75 126.17
C ASN A 3 -9.64 -22.23 124.99
N GLY A 4 -8.90 -23.34 125.13
CA GLY A 4 -8.06 -23.89 124.05
C GLY A 4 -8.86 -24.52 122.91
N TYR A 5 -10.02 -25.14 123.22
CA TYR A 5 -10.86 -25.78 122.20
C TYR A 5 -11.58 -24.76 121.30
N ARG A 6 -11.92 -23.57 121.84
CA ARG A 6 -12.64 -22.54 121.08
C ARG A 6 -11.70 -21.84 120.07
N THR A 7 -10.45 -21.56 120.45
CA THR A 7 -9.43 -21.00 119.53
C THR A 7 -8.99 -22.00 118.47
N LEU A 8 -8.80 -23.28 118.82
CA LEU A 8 -8.53 -24.35 117.82
C LEU A 8 -9.68 -24.51 116.82
N SER A 9 -10.93 -24.49 117.28
CA SER A 9 -12.09 -24.56 116.38
C SER A 9 -12.22 -23.35 115.46
N GLN A 10 -11.80 -22.17 115.91
CA GLN A 10 -11.84 -20.94 115.12
C GLN A 10 -10.74 -20.94 114.05
N HIS A 11 -9.50 -21.28 114.41
CA HIS A 11 -8.42 -21.48 113.44
C HIS A 11 -8.74 -22.55 112.39
N LEU A 12 -9.40 -23.65 112.78
CA LEU A 12 -9.83 -24.67 111.81
C LEU A 12 -10.86 -24.11 110.81
N ASN A 13 -11.78 -23.26 111.26
CA ASN A 13 -12.77 -22.64 110.38
C ASN A 13 -12.15 -21.59 109.46
N ASP A 14 -11.19 -20.81 109.94
CA ASP A 14 -10.48 -19.83 109.11
C ASP A 14 -9.65 -20.53 108.04
N LEU A 15 -8.93 -21.60 108.38
CA LEU A 15 -8.24 -22.45 107.41
C LEU A 15 -9.19 -23.09 106.38
N LYS A 16 -10.40 -23.51 106.79
CA LYS A 16 -11.41 -24.01 105.85
C LYS A 16 -11.90 -22.93 104.89
N LYS A 17 -12.09 -21.70 105.37
CA LYS A 17 -12.48 -20.56 104.52
C LYS A 17 -11.37 -20.17 103.56
N GLU A 18 -10.13 -20.12 104.02
CA GLU A 18 -8.96 -19.90 103.16
C GLU A 18 -8.81 -21.01 102.12
N ASN A 19 -8.98 -22.28 102.51
CA ASN A 19 -8.91 -23.40 101.59
C ASN A 19 -10.04 -23.34 100.54
N PHE A 20 -11.25 -22.94 100.94
CA PHE A 20 -12.37 -22.74 100.02
C PHE A 20 -12.12 -21.57 99.05
N SER A 21 -11.64 -20.43 99.55
CA SER A 21 -11.25 -19.28 98.72
C SER A 21 -10.11 -19.64 97.75
N LEU A 22 -9.13 -20.42 98.19
CA LEU A 22 -8.06 -20.93 97.33
C LEU A 22 -8.60 -21.85 96.25
N LYS A 23 -9.50 -22.78 96.58
CA LYS A 23 -10.16 -23.65 95.59
C LYS A 23 -10.93 -22.85 94.55
N LEU A 24 -11.69 -21.84 94.95
CA LEU A 24 -12.40 -20.96 94.02
C LEU A 24 -11.42 -20.20 93.12
N ARG A 25 -10.33 -19.69 93.67
CA ARG A 25 -9.34 -18.96 92.89
C ARG A 25 -8.60 -19.85 91.89
N ILE A 26 -8.27 -21.09 92.28
CA ILE A 26 -7.71 -22.11 91.38
C ILE A 26 -8.71 -22.41 90.27
N TYR A 27 -9.98 -22.66 90.61
CA TYR A 27 -11.04 -22.95 89.63
C TYR A 27 -11.18 -21.84 88.57
N PHE A 28 -11.26 -20.57 88.97
CA PHE A 28 -11.34 -19.46 88.01
C PHE A 28 -10.05 -19.22 87.22
N LEU A 29 -8.89 -19.58 87.78
CA LEU A 29 -7.63 -19.56 87.06
C LEU A 29 -7.60 -20.66 86.00
N GLU A 30 -8.01 -21.87 86.34
CA GLU A 30 -8.11 -23.02 85.43
C GLU A 30 -9.13 -22.73 84.31
N GLU A 31 -10.31 -22.24 84.64
CA GLU A 31 -11.36 -21.90 83.65
C GLU A 31 -10.88 -20.84 82.64
N ARG A 32 -10.20 -19.80 83.13
CA ARG A 32 -9.65 -18.74 82.26
C ARG A 32 -8.46 -19.20 81.43
N MET A 33 -7.66 -20.15 81.93
CA MET A 33 -6.59 -20.77 81.13
C MET A 33 -7.19 -21.68 80.06
N GLN A 34 -8.20 -22.48 80.41
CA GLN A 34 -8.90 -23.38 79.50
C GLN A 34 -9.55 -22.61 78.34
N GLN A 35 -10.26 -21.52 78.61
CA GLN A 35 -10.87 -20.66 77.59
C GLN A 35 -9.84 -20.07 76.62
N LYS A 36 -8.65 -19.69 77.10
CA LYS A 36 -7.56 -19.19 76.23
C LYS A 36 -6.98 -20.28 75.33
N TYR A 37 -6.87 -21.51 75.83
CA TYR A 37 -6.40 -22.64 75.02
C TYR A 37 -7.45 -23.08 73.99
N GLU A 38 -8.73 -23.02 74.32
CA GLU A 38 -9.82 -23.35 73.38
C GLU A 38 -9.95 -22.29 72.28
N ALA A 39 -9.92 -21.00 72.62
CA ALA A 39 -9.95 -19.92 71.62
C ALA A 39 -8.74 -19.97 70.67
N SER A 40 -7.52 -20.16 71.20
CA SER A 40 -6.32 -20.30 70.36
C SER A 40 -6.37 -21.57 69.48
N ARG A 41 -6.97 -22.65 69.96
CA ARG A 41 -7.15 -23.89 69.20
C ARG A 41 -8.14 -23.70 68.04
N GLU A 42 -9.24 -23.00 68.25
CA GLU A 42 -10.20 -22.68 67.18
C GLU A 42 -9.58 -21.79 66.10
N ASP A 43 -8.80 -20.78 66.50
CA ASP A 43 -8.08 -19.91 65.57
C ASP A 43 -7.04 -20.70 64.74
N ILE A 44 -6.33 -21.64 65.37
CA ILE A 44 -5.41 -22.55 64.66
C ILE A 44 -6.16 -23.45 63.67
N TYR A 45 -7.35 -23.94 64.00
CA TYR A 45 -8.15 -24.75 63.05
C TYR A 45 -8.68 -23.92 61.88
N LYS A 46 -9.17 -22.69 62.13
CA LYS A 46 -9.59 -21.78 61.05
C LYS A 46 -8.42 -21.48 60.12
N ARG A 47 -7.27 -21.12 60.68
CA ARG A 47 -6.03 -20.89 59.91
C ARG A 47 -5.63 -22.12 59.09
N ASN A 48 -5.73 -23.32 59.65
CA ASN A 48 -5.44 -24.56 58.91
C ASN A 48 -6.42 -24.81 57.77
N ILE A 49 -7.71 -24.51 57.95
CA ILE A 49 -8.72 -24.67 56.90
C ILE A 49 -8.45 -23.66 55.78
N GLU A 50 -8.22 -22.39 56.11
CA GLU A 50 -7.84 -21.34 55.15
C GLU A 50 -6.60 -21.76 54.34
N LEU A 51 -5.53 -22.16 55.03
CA LEU A 51 -4.30 -22.62 54.38
C LEU A 51 -4.53 -23.85 53.51
N LYS A 52 -5.42 -24.76 53.91
CA LYS A 52 -5.75 -25.96 53.11
C LYS A 52 -6.52 -25.60 51.84
N VAL A 53 -7.46 -24.66 51.93
CA VAL A 53 -8.19 -24.12 50.77
C VAL A 53 -7.24 -23.39 49.84
N GLU A 54 -6.34 -22.58 50.38
CA GLU A 54 -5.33 -21.86 49.61
C GLU A 54 -4.38 -22.82 48.91
N VAL A 55 -3.88 -23.85 49.60
CA VAL A 55 -3.06 -24.92 49.00
C VAL A 55 -3.82 -25.67 47.91
N GLU A 56 -5.11 -25.97 48.08
CA GLU A 56 -5.91 -26.63 47.05
C GLU A 56 -6.20 -25.72 45.85
N SER A 57 -6.41 -24.41 46.07
CA SER A 57 -6.55 -23.42 44.98
C SER A 57 -5.26 -23.32 44.19
N LEU A 58 -4.13 -23.14 44.87
CA LEU A 58 -2.82 -23.07 44.25
C LEU A 58 -2.47 -24.36 43.50
N LYS A 59 -2.89 -25.53 44.00
CA LYS A 59 -2.74 -26.80 43.28
C LYS A 59 -3.55 -26.84 41.99
N ARG A 60 -4.80 -26.36 41.98
CA ARG A 60 -5.61 -26.28 40.75
C ARG A 60 -5.02 -25.29 39.77
N GLU A 61 -4.64 -24.10 40.23
CA GLU A 61 -3.99 -23.09 39.39
C GLU A 61 -2.68 -23.60 38.78
N LEU A 62 -1.89 -24.36 39.54
CA LEU A 62 -0.66 -24.98 39.04
C LEU A 62 -0.96 -26.08 38.01
N GLN A 63 -2.02 -26.85 38.20
CA GLN A 63 -2.48 -27.86 37.25
C GLN A 63 -2.99 -27.22 35.94
N ASP A 64 -3.79 -26.15 36.04
CA ASP A 64 -4.29 -25.41 34.88
C ASP A 64 -3.13 -24.74 34.12
N LYS A 65 -2.20 -24.11 34.84
CA LYS A 65 -0.97 -23.56 34.25
C LYS A 65 -0.13 -24.63 33.56
N LYS A 66 -0.02 -25.84 34.12
CA LYS A 66 0.65 -26.97 33.46
C LYS A 66 -0.05 -27.37 32.18
N GLN A 67 -1.38 -27.52 32.17
CA GLN A 67 -2.13 -27.84 30.96
C GLN A 67 -1.99 -26.76 29.88
N HIS A 68 -1.99 -25.49 30.27
CA HIS A 68 -1.73 -24.40 29.34
C HIS A 68 -0.30 -24.43 28.80
N LEU A 69 0.70 -24.69 29.65
CA LEU A 69 2.09 -24.83 29.22
C LEU A 69 2.26 -26.01 28.25
N ASP A 70 1.70 -27.18 28.57
CA ASP A 70 1.75 -28.36 27.71
C ASP A 70 1.09 -28.08 26.34
N LYS A 71 -0.05 -27.36 26.35
CA LYS A 71 -0.72 -26.94 25.12
C LYS A 71 0.12 -25.95 24.31
N THR A 72 0.68 -24.92 24.95
CA THR A 72 1.56 -23.96 24.27
C THR A 72 2.85 -24.59 23.78
N TRP A 73 3.39 -25.58 24.49
CA TRP A 73 4.58 -26.31 24.08
C TRP A 73 4.28 -27.17 22.86
N ALA A 74 3.15 -27.89 22.84
CA ALA A 74 2.69 -28.61 21.67
C ALA A 74 2.45 -27.67 20.46
N ASP A 75 1.85 -26.50 20.68
CA ASP A 75 1.63 -25.51 19.61
C ASP A 75 2.96 -24.95 19.06
N VAL A 76 3.94 -24.68 19.93
CA VAL A 76 5.28 -24.22 19.53
C VAL A 76 6.05 -25.33 18.81
N GLU A 77 5.98 -26.57 19.27
CA GLU A 77 6.62 -27.71 18.61
C GLU A 77 5.98 -27.99 17.24
N ASN A 78 4.66 -27.88 17.14
CA ASN A 78 3.93 -27.96 15.88
C ASN A 78 4.37 -26.84 14.92
N LEU A 79 4.43 -25.60 15.39
CA LEU A 79 4.91 -24.45 14.60
C LEU A 79 6.38 -24.62 14.18
N ASN A 80 7.25 -25.12 15.07
CA ASN A 80 8.64 -25.37 14.72
C ASN A 80 8.76 -26.50 13.67
N SER A 81 8.00 -27.58 13.83
CA SER A 81 7.97 -28.66 12.84
C SER A 81 7.39 -28.20 11.49
N HIS A 82 6.41 -27.29 11.51
CA HIS A 82 5.84 -26.69 10.31
C HIS A 82 6.86 -25.77 9.63
N ASN A 83 7.55 -24.91 10.39
CA ASN A 83 8.59 -24.03 9.88
C ASN A 83 9.75 -24.82 9.29
N GLU A 84 10.21 -25.89 9.96
CA GLU A 84 11.23 -26.79 9.43
C GLU A 84 10.78 -27.49 8.14
N ALA A 85 9.51 -27.91 8.06
CA ALA A 85 8.95 -28.50 6.84
C ALA A 85 8.83 -27.47 5.69
N GLU A 86 8.44 -26.23 5.99
CA GLU A 86 8.41 -25.15 4.98
C GLU A 86 9.79 -24.76 4.51
N LEU A 87 10.78 -24.70 5.41
CA LEU A 87 12.18 -24.50 5.06
C LEU A 87 12.65 -25.60 4.12
N ARG A 88 12.39 -26.88 4.44
CA ARG A 88 12.73 -28.01 3.55
C ARG A 88 12.04 -27.90 2.19
N ARG A 89 10.74 -27.57 2.16
CA ARG A 89 9.99 -27.37 0.91
C ARG A 89 10.60 -26.24 0.08
N GLN A 90 10.94 -25.11 0.70
CA GLN A 90 11.59 -24.00 -0.01
C GLN A 90 12.98 -24.36 -0.54
N PHE A 91 13.73 -25.22 0.16
CA PHE A 91 15.00 -25.74 -0.35
C PHE A 91 14.78 -26.67 -1.54
N GLU A 92 13.80 -27.58 -1.47
CA GLU A 92 13.44 -28.48 -2.56
C GLU A 92 12.90 -27.72 -3.79
N GLU A 93 12.04 -26.73 -3.59
CA GLU A 93 11.52 -25.85 -4.65
C GLU A 93 12.67 -25.08 -5.32
N ARG A 94 13.57 -24.45 -4.55
CA ARG A 94 14.75 -23.78 -5.11
C ARG A 94 15.66 -24.75 -5.85
N GLN A 95 15.82 -25.97 -5.35
CA GLN A 95 16.61 -26.99 -6.03
C GLN A 95 15.98 -27.39 -7.36
N GLN A 96 14.66 -27.64 -7.39
CA GLN A 96 13.92 -27.93 -8.63
C GLN A 96 13.95 -26.77 -9.61
N GLU A 97 13.83 -25.53 -9.15
CA GLU A 97 14.00 -24.33 -9.98
C GLU A 97 15.41 -24.28 -10.59
N THR A 98 16.45 -24.56 -9.80
CA THR A 98 17.81 -24.60 -10.33
C THR A 98 18.00 -25.73 -11.34
N GLU A 99 17.49 -26.93 -11.06
CA GLU A 99 17.52 -28.08 -11.97
C GLU A 99 16.79 -27.76 -13.28
N HIS A 100 15.59 -27.16 -13.20
CA HIS A 100 14.83 -26.74 -14.37
C HIS A 100 15.56 -25.66 -15.19
N VAL A 101 16.22 -24.69 -14.52
CA VAL A 101 17.05 -23.70 -15.21
C VAL A 101 18.25 -24.36 -15.89
N TYR A 102 18.89 -25.34 -15.26
CA TYR A 102 19.96 -26.12 -15.88
C TYR A 102 19.47 -26.90 -17.10
N GLU A 103 18.33 -27.59 -17.01
CA GLU A 103 17.70 -28.30 -18.13
C GLU A 103 17.34 -27.34 -19.27
N LEU A 104 16.79 -26.17 -18.97
CA LEU A 104 16.41 -25.17 -19.97
C LEU A 104 17.64 -24.59 -20.67
N LEU A 105 18.72 -24.34 -19.93
CA LEU A 105 20.00 -23.92 -20.50
C LEU A 105 20.62 -25.01 -21.36
N GLU A 106 20.56 -26.27 -20.93
CA GLU A 106 21.06 -27.42 -21.70
C GLU A 106 20.28 -27.60 -23.01
N ASN A 107 18.95 -27.55 -22.96
CA ASN A 107 18.08 -27.57 -24.14
C ASN A 107 18.39 -26.40 -25.07
N LYS A 108 18.59 -25.18 -24.54
CA LYS A 108 18.95 -24.02 -25.35
C LYS A 108 20.32 -24.16 -26.00
N ILE A 109 21.29 -24.74 -25.30
CA ILE A 109 22.61 -25.05 -25.87
C ILE A 109 22.47 -26.08 -27.00
N GLN A 110 21.67 -27.13 -26.81
CA GLN A 110 21.42 -28.14 -27.84
C GLN A 110 20.77 -27.54 -29.08
N LEU A 111 19.72 -26.73 -28.91
CA LEU A 111 19.06 -26.03 -30.03
C LEU A 111 20.03 -25.10 -30.77
N LEU A 112 20.83 -24.30 -30.06
CA LEU A 112 21.83 -23.43 -30.68
C LEU A 112 22.91 -24.23 -31.43
N GLN A 113 23.27 -25.42 -30.95
CA GLN A 113 24.20 -26.32 -31.64
C GLN A 113 23.57 -26.90 -32.91
N GLU A 114 22.29 -27.31 -32.86
CA GLU A 114 21.54 -27.80 -34.01
C GLU A 114 21.35 -26.71 -35.07
N GLU A 115 20.97 -25.49 -34.68
CA GLU A 115 20.88 -24.33 -35.57
C GLU A 115 22.23 -24.02 -36.22
N SER A 116 23.32 -24.05 -35.44
CA SER A 116 24.67 -23.89 -35.99
C SER A 116 25.02 -24.99 -36.99
N ARG A 117 24.60 -26.24 -36.75
CA ARG A 117 24.80 -27.36 -37.68
C ARG A 117 24.00 -27.16 -38.96
N LEU A 118 22.71 -26.83 -38.85
CA LEU A 118 21.82 -26.59 -39.98
C LEU A 118 22.31 -25.40 -40.83
N ALA A 119 22.78 -24.32 -40.20
CA ALA A 119 23.36 -23.18 -40.89
C ALA A 119 24.66 -23.55 -41.64
N LYS A 120 25.51 -24.42 -41.05
CA LYS A 120 26.70 -24.97 -41.73
C LYS A 120 26.31 -25.86 -42.91
N ASP A 121 25.32 -26.73 -42.74
CA ASP A 121 24.82 -27.61 -43.79
C ASP A 121 24.20 -26.81 -44.94
N GLU A 122 23.49 -25.72 -44.63
CA GLU A 122 22.94 -24.79 -45.61
C GLU A 122 24.00 -23.98 -46.32
N ALA A 123 25.00 -23.46 -45.60
CA ALA A 123 26.15 -22.79 -46.20
C ALA A 123 26.93 -23.75 -47.13
N ALA A 124 27.09 -25.01 -46.74
CA ALA A 124 27.70 -26.04 -47.59
C ALA A 124 26.86 -26.35 -48.84
N ARG A 125 25.52 -26.45 -48.69
CA ARG A 125 24.60 -26.58 -49.84
C ARG A 125 24.68 -25.38 -50.79
N MET A 126 24.67 -24.17 -50.25
CA MET A 126 24.81 -22.95 -51.07
C MET A 126 26.16 -22.89 -51.76
N ALA A 127 27.26 -23.25 -51.07
CA ALA A 127 28.57 -23.34 -51.70
C ALA A 127 28.60 -24.37 -52.83
N ALA A 128 28.00 -25.55 -52.64
CA ALA A 128 27.88 -26.56 -53.68
C ALA A 128 27.04 -26.07 -54.88
N LEU A 129 25.94 -25.35 -54.64
CA LEU A 129 25.15 -24.73 -55.70
C LEU A 129 25.93 -23.65 -56.44
N VAL A 130 26.70 -22.82 -55.74
CA VAL A 130 27.56 -21.80 -56.36
C VAL A 130 28.65 -22.45 -57.21
N GLU A 131 29.27 -23.54 -56.74
CA GLU A 131 30.24 -24.29 -57.56
C GLU A 131 29.56 -24.95 -58.78
N ALA A 132 28.39 -25.54 -58.62
CA ALA A 132 27.62 -26.08 -59.75
C ALA A 132 27.19 -24.99 -60.76
N GLU A 133 26.82 -23.80 -60.29
CA GLU A 133 26.54 -22.64 -61.15
C GLU A 133 27.81 -22.10 -61.82
N LYS A 134 28.96 -22.11 -61.14
CA LYS A 134 30.25 -21.78 -61.75
C LYS A 134 30.59 -22.78 -62.84
N GLU A 135 30.42 -24.08 -62.61
CA GLU A 135 30.60 -25.12 -63.61
C GLU A 135 29.64 -24.95 -64.79
N CYS A 136 28.34 -24.70 -64.54
CA CYS A 136 27.37 -24.43 -65.60
C CYS A 136 27.70 -23.14 -66.38
N ASN A 137 28.17 -22.08 -65.72
CA ASN A 137 28.62 -20.85 -66.37
C ASN A 137 29.90 -21.08 -67.19
N LEU A 138 30.82 -21.94 -66.71
CA LEU A 138 31.99 -22.34 -67.47
C LEU A 138 31.57 -23.14 -68.71
N GLU A 139 30.66 -24.12 -68.58
CA GLU A 139 30.10 -24.85 -69.72
C GLU A 139 29.37 -23.92 -70.71
N LEU A 140 28.57 -22.97 -70.21
CA LEU A 140 27.91 -21.97 -71.05
C LEU A 140 28.93 -21.05 -71.75
N SER A 141 30.00 -20.66 -71.06
CA SER A 141 31.10 -19.89 -71.63
C SER A 141 31.87 -20.70 -72.69
N GLU A 142 32.06 -22.00 -72.48
CA GLU A 142 32.65 -22.91 -73.47
C GLU A 142 31.72 -23.12 -74.68
N LYS A 143 30.42 -23.30 -74.46
CA LYS A 143 29.40 -23.35 -75.52
C LYS A 143 29.32 -22.04 -76.30
N LEU A 144 29.35 -20.89 -75.62
CA LEU A 144 29.42 -19.57 -76.24
C LEU A 144 30.73 -19.40 -77.03
N LYS A 145 31.87 -19.86 -76.52
CA LYS A 145 33.14 -19.87 -77.26
C LYS A 145 33.07 -20.76 -78.50
N GLY A 146 32.39 -21.91 -78.42
CA GLY A 146 32.09 -22.77 -79.56
C GLY A 146 31.23 -22.07 -80.61
N VAL A 147 30.13 -21.43 -80.17
CA VAL A 147 29.23 -20.64 -81.04
C VAL A 147 29.93 -19.42 -81.64
N THR A 148 30.92 -18.82 -80.97
CA THR A 148 31.73 -17.73 -81.56
C THR A 148 32.81 -18.24 -82.52
N LYS A 149 33.33 -19.47 -82.34
CA LYS A 149 34.27 -20.09 -83.29
C LYS A 149 33.57 -20.57 -84.57
N ASP A 150 32.32 -21.01 -84.47
CA ASP A 150 31.48 -21.34 -85.63
C ASP A 150 30.91 -20.11 -86.34
N ARG A 151 31.18 -18.89 -85.83
CA ARG A 151 30.72 -17.61 -86.39
C ARG A 151 31.80 -16.82 -87.14
N GLU A 152 33.05 -17.29 -87.14
CA GLU A 152 34.14 -16.71 -87.94
C GLU A 152 34.29 -17.32 -89.34
N ASP A 153 33.53 -18.37 -89.66
CA ASP A 153 33.40 -18.89 -91.03
C ASP A 153 31.92 -19.04 -91.39
N VAL A 154 31.33 -18.01 -92.00
CA VAL A 154 30.27 -18.01 -93.05
C VAL A 154 29.42 -16.72 -93.00
N PRO A 155 29.16 -16.03 -94.13
CA PRO A 155 28.46 -14.74 -94.15
C PRO A 155 26.92 -14.89 -94.10
N THR A 156 26.31 -13.98 -93.33
CA THR A 156 24.95 -13.42 -93.40
C THR A 156 23.94 -14.11 -94.33
N ASP A 157 23.12 -15.02 -93.79
CA ASP A 157 21.65 -15.01 -93.93
C ASP A 157 21.01 -16.18 -93.17
N ARG A 158 19.89 -15.90 -92.49
CA ARG A 158 18.95 -16.82 -91.78
C ARG A 158 19.43 -17.44 -90.46
N VAL A 159 19.03 -16.82 -89.35
CA VAL A 159 18.70 -17.56 -88.11
C VAL A 159 17.20 -17.41 -87.88
N ASN A 160 16.51 -18.55 -87.92
CA ASN A 160 15.06 -18.69 -87.86
C ASN A 160 14.47 -18.13 -86.54
N PRO A 161 13.37 -17.35 -86.59
CA PRO A 161 12.61 -16.95 -85.39
C PRO A 161 11.83 -18.13 -84.73
N ASP A 162 11.87 -19.32 -85.32
CA ASP A 162 11.04 -20.46 -84.90
C ASP A 162 11.54 -21.16 -83.62
N GLN A 163 12.85 -21.17 -83.32
CA GLN A 163 13.37 -21.82 -82.11
C GLN A 163 13.06 -21.04 -80.83
N TYR A 164 12.98 -19.71 -80.91
CA TYR A 164 12.60 -18.87 -79.77
C TYR A 164 11.10 -18.94 -79.48
N THR A 165 10.28 -19.12 -80.52
CA THR A 165 8.83 -19.30 -80.35
C THR A 165 8.49 -20.70 -79.84
N GLU A 166 9.21 -21.74 -80.26
CA GLU A 166 9.08 -23.09 -79.67
C GLU A 166 9.50 -23.14 -78.19
N ALA A 167 10.63 -22.51 -77.83
CA ALA A 167 11.07 -22.48 -76.43
C ALA A 167 10.11 -21.68 -75.52
N LEU A 168 9.48 -20.62 -76.03
CA LEU A 168 8.43 -19.90 -75.31
C LEU A 168 7.16 -20.75 -75.17
N ALA A 169 6.74 -21.44 -76.22
CA ALA A 169 5.59 -22.35 -76.17
C ALA A 169 5.80 -23.52 -75.19
N GLU A 170 7.01 -24.07 -75.08
CA GLU A 170 7.34 -25.10 -74.09
C GLU A 170 7.29 -24.58 -72.65
N ARG A 171 7.73 -23.32 -72.42
CA ARG A 171 7.62 -22.68 -71.11
C ARG A 171 6.16 -22.40 -70.73
N ASP A 172 5.37 -21.90 -71.67
CA ASP A 172 3.95 -21.64 -71.45
C ASP A 172 3.19 -22.93 -71.15
N LYS A 173 3.52 -24.03 -71.85
CA LYS A 173 2.99 -25.36 -71.57
C LYS A 173 3.37 -25.85 -70.17
N ARG A 174 4.61 -25.59 -69.73
CA ARG A 174 5.06 -25.96 -68.38
C ARG A 174 4.37 -25.15 -67.29
N ILE A 175 4.07 -23.88 -67.56
CA ILE A 175 3.29 -23.01 -66.66
C ILE A 175 1.85 -23.52 -66.55
N GLU A 176 1.23 -23.94 -67.65
CA GLU A 176 -0.11 -24.54 -67.62
C GLU A 176 -0.14 -25.85 -66.83
N GLU A 177 0.86 -26.73 -67.00
CA GLU A 177 0.97 -27.98 -66.24
C GLU A 177 1.10 -27.72 -64.73
N LEU A 178 1.93 -26.75 -64.33
CA LEU A 178 2.07 -26.36 -62.92
C LEU A 178 0.79 -25.72 -62.37
N SER A 179 0.11 -24.91 -63.17
CA SER A 179 -1.16 -24.27 -62.78
C SER A 179 -2.27 -25.32 -62.59
N GLN A 180 -2.31 -26.35 -63.43
CA GLN A 180 -3.25 -27.48 -63.26
C GLN A 180 -2.92 -28.32 -62.03
N SER A 181 -1.63 -28.55 -61.74
CA SER A 181 -1.20 -29.26 -60.53
C SER A 181 -1.55 -28.47 -59.27
N LEU A 182 -1.40 -27.14 -59.30
CA LEU A 182 -1.77 -26.27 -58.19
C LEU A 182 -3.29 -26.33 -57.95
N ALA A 183 -4.09 -26.19 -59.01
CA ALA A 183 -5.55 -26.30 -58.92
C ALA A 183 -6.02 -27.69 -58.43
N ALA A 184 -5.29 -28.76 -58.74
CA ALA A 184 -5.58 -30.10 -58.22
C ALA A 184 -5.25 -30.22 -56.72
N GLN A 185 -4.16 -29.59 -56.26
CA GLN A 185 -3.81 -29.53 -54.84
C GLN A 185 -4.81 -28.67 -54.05
N GLU A 186 -5.23 -27.53 -54.60
CA GLU A 186 -6.26 -26.68 -53.98
C GLU A 186 -7.58 -27.44 -53.79
N LYS A 187 -8.02 -28.22 -54.80
CA LYS A 187 -9.19 -29.10 -54.67
C LYS A 187 -9.03 -30.18 -53.60
N LEU A 188 -7.84 -30.75 -53.45
CA LEU A 188 -7.57 -31.74 -52.41
C LEU A 188 -7.62 -31.11 -51.01
N VAL A 189 -7.09 -29.89 -50.86
CA VAL A 189 -7.19 -29.11 -49.61
C VAL A 189 -8.65 -28.79 -49.30
N GLU A 190 -9.44 -28.43 -50.31
CA GLU A 190 -10.87 -28.15 -50.15
C GLU A 190 -11.64 -29.41 -49.73
N GLN A 191 -11.33 -30.57 -50.32
CA GLN A 191 -11.89 -31.87 -49.89
C GLN A 191 -11.53 -32.23 -48.45
N LEU A 192 -10.26 -32.10 -48.06
CA LEU A 192 -9.82 -32.32 -46.68
C LEU A 192 -10.47 -31.34 -45.70
N SER A 193 -10.72 -30.09 -46.13
CA SER A 193 -11.43 -29.10 -45.32
C SER A 193 -12.91 -29.46 -45.14
N GLN A 194 -13.55 -30.02 -46.16
CA GLN A 194 -14.93 -30.51 -46.10
C GLN A 194 -15.04 -31.77 -45.25
N GLU A 195 -14.11 -32.72 -45.37
CA GLU A 195 -14.03 -33.90 -44.49
C GLU A 195 -13.83 -33.48 -43.03
N LYS A 196 -12.98 -32.48 -42.76
CA LYS A 196 -12.83 -31.89 -41.43
C LYS A 196 -14.15 -31.29 -40.92
N GLN A 197 -14.89 -30.57 -41.76
CA GLN A 197 -16.20 -30.01 -41.39
C GLN A 197 -17.26 -31.11 -41.16
N GLN A 198 -17.24 -32.20 -41.93
CA GLN A 198 -18.12 -33.35 -41.74
C GLN A 198 -17.81 -34.08 -40.43
N LEU A 199 -16.54 -34.25 -40.08
CA LEU A 199 -16.12 -34.82 -38.80
C LEU A 199 -16.50 -33.91 -37.63
N LEU A 200 -16.43 -32.59 -37.80
CA LEU A 200 -16.91 -31.63 -36.80
C LEU A 200 -18.45 -31.70 -36.64
N HIS A 201 -19.20 -31.86 -37.73
CA HIS A 201 -20.66 -32.01 -37.67
C HIS A 201 -21.09 -33.36 -37.04
N LEU A 202 -20.29 -34.43 -37.19
CA LEU A 202 -20.49 -35.70 -36.48
C LEU A 202 -20.20 -35.60 -34.97
N LEU A 203 -19.36 -34.65 -34.56
CA LEU A 203 -19.09 -34.34 -33.15
C LEU A 203 -20.10 -33.36 -32.54
N GLU A 204 -20.85 -32.63 -33.36
CA GLU A 204 -21.80 -31.59 -32.94
C GLU A 204 -23.29 -32.00 -32.94
N GLU A 205 -23.69 -33.20 -33.40
CA GLU A 205 -25.07 -33.67 -33.20
C GLU A 205 -25.29 -34.27 -31.80
N PRO A 206 -26.10 -33.66 -30.91
CA PRO A 206 -26.57 -34.29 -29.70
C PRO A 206 -27.91 -34.98 -30.02
N THR A 207 -27.87 -36.21 -30.56
CA THR A 207 -29.10 -37.00 -30.73
C THR A 207 -29.44 -37.75 -29.45
N SER A 208 -30.49 -37.26 -28.80
CA SER A 208 -31.27 -37.91 -27.76
C SER A 208 -31.82 -39.27 -28.19
N MET A 209 -31.74 -40.23 -27.27
CA MET A 209 -32.51 -41.48 -27.15
C MET A 209 -32.47 -42.48 -28.33
N GLU A 210 -31.76 -43.59 -28.11
CA GLU A 210 -32.42 -44.91 -28.09
C GLU A 210 -31.57 -45.92 -27.30
N VAL A 211 -32.15 -46.42 -26.21
CA VAL A 211 -31.66 -47.57 -25.46
C VAL A 211 -32.02 -48.81 -26.27
N GLN A 212 -31.03 -49.50 -26.83
CA GLN A 212 -31.14 -50.93 -27.11
C GLN A 212 -29.80 -51.64 -26.87
N PRO A 213 -29.80 -52.80 -26.19
CA PRO A 213 -28.63 -53.37 -25.56
C PRO A 213 -27.84 -54.21 -26.55
N MET A 214 -26.55 -53.91 -26.74
CA MET A 214 -25.63 -54.85 -27.40
C MET A 214 -24.73 -55.50 -26.34
N THR A 215 -25.34 -56.36 -25.53
CA THR A 215 -24.67 -57.30 -24.62
C THR A 215 -25.04 -58.75 -24.95
N GLU A 216 -25.27 -59.07 -26.24
CA GLU A 216 -25.71 -60.40 -26.67
C GLU A 216 -24.69 -61.24 -27.48
N GLU A 217 -23.44 -60.83 -27.64
CA GLU A 217 -22.44 -61.61 -28.42
C GLU A 217 -21.31 -62.30 -27.65
N LEU A 218 -21.34 -62.30 -26.30
CA LEU A 218 -20.34 -63.02 -25.48
C LEU A 218 -20.89 -64.16 -24.60
N HIS A 219 -22.15 -64.57 -24.78
CA HIS A 219 -22.77 -65.65 -23.98
C HIS A 219 -23.01 -66.98 -24.71
N LYS A 220 -22.32 -67.24 -25.84
CA LYS A 220 -22.53 -68.46 -26.66
C LYS A 220 -21.36 -69.45 -26.71
N GLN A 221 -20.53 -69.55 -25.67
CA GLN A 221 -19.51 -70.61 -25.59
C GLN A 221 -19.27 -71.29 -24.25
N GLN A 222 -20.15 -71.14 -23.25
CA GLN A 222 -20.07 -71.96 -22.03
C GLN A 222 -21.44 -72.49 -21.62
N LYS A 223 -21.89 -73.52 -22.34
CA LYS A 223 -22.90 -74.44 -21.84
C LYS A 223 -22.72 -75.82 -22.45
N LEU A 224 -21.67 -76.53 -22.02
CA LEU A 224 -21.68 -77.99 -21.98
C LEU A 224 -20.94 -78.44 -20.71
N ASN A 225 -21.61 -79.32 -19.97
CA ASN A 225 -21.16 -80.09 -18.80
C ASN A 225 -21.41 -79.42 -17.44
N SER A 226 -22.69 -79.44 -17.04
CA SER A 226 -23.07 -79.79 -15.68
C SER A 226 -22.79 -81.29 -15.49
N ASP A 227 -21.90 -81.67 -14.58
CA ASP A 227 -22.11 -82.74 -13.62
C ASP A 227 -20.92 -82.86 -12.66
N GLU A 228 -21.28 -83.04 -11.38
CA GLU A 228 -20.53 -83.61 -10.27
C GLU A 228 -19.03 -83.28 -10.12
N THR A 229 -18.69 -82.68 -8.98
CA THR A 229 -17.82 -83.26 -7.93
C THR A 229 -17.02 -82.14 -7.25
N ILE A 230 -17.02 -82.19 -5.92
CA ILE A 230 -16.14 -81.48 -5.00
C ILE A 230 -14.70 -81.42 -5.54
N ILE A 231 -14.13 -80.22 -5.71
CA ILE A 231 -12.70 -79.81 -5.57
C ILE A 231 -12.53 -78.37 -6.13
N THR A 232 -12.14 -77.42 -5.26
CA THR A 232 -11.51 -76.08 -5.48
C THR A 232 -11.91 -75.21 -6.70
N PRO A 233 -12.38 -73.95 -6.51
CA PRO A 233 -12.30 -72.96 -7.58
C PRO A 233 -10.90 -72.32 -7.60
N GLN A 234 -10.23 -72.61 -8.71
CA GLN A 234 -9.00 -72.03 -9.25
C GLN A 234 -9.04 -70.49 -9.25
N SER A 235 -7.90 -69.89 -8.92
CA SER A 235 -7.54 -68.49 -9.11
C SER A 235 -8.00 -67.94 -10.48
N VAL A 236 -8.83 -66.90 -10.47
CA VAL A 236 -8.80 -65.89 -11.54
C VAL A 236 -7.38 -65.32 -11.48
N SER A 237 -6.56 -65.58 -12.49
CA SER A 237 -5.15 -65.19 -12.48
C SER A 237 -5.04 -63.71 -12.15
N ASP A 238 -4.30 -63.36 -11.09
CA ASP A 238 -3.98 -61.98 -10.71
C ASP A 238 -3.43 -61.17 -11.90
N SER A 239 -2.89 -61.84 -12.92
CA SER A 239 -2.44 -61.23 -14.17
C SER A 239 -3.56 -60.56 -14.98
N HIS A 240 -4.77 -61.11 -15.07
CA HIS A 240 -5.85 -60.49 -15.86
C HIS A 240 -6.50 -59.31 -15.14
N LEU A 241 -6.56 -59.36 -13.80
CA LEU A 241 -6.98 -58.20 -13.00
C LEU A 241 -5.92 -57.09 -13.07
N ALA A 242 -4.63 -57.43 -13.02
CA ALA A 242 -3.54 -56.48 -13.22
C ALA A 242 -3.55 -55.85 -14.61
N GLU A 243 -3.77 -56.63 -15.68
CA GLU A 243 -3.87 -56.11 -17.06
C GLU A 243 -5.07 -55.16 -17.25
N LEU A 244 -6.23 -55.47 -16.65
CA LEU A 244 -7.38 -54.56 -16.69
C LEU A 244 -7.14 -53.30 -15.87
N GLN A 245 -6.47 -53.41 -14.72
CA GLN A 245 -6.12 -52.27 -13.89
C GLN A 245 -5.07 -51.37 -14.55
N GLU A 246 -4.10 -51.94 -15.25
CA GLU A 246 -3.13 -51.21 -16.05
C GLU A 246 -3.81 -50.51 -17.24
N LYS A 247 -4.73 -51.17 -17.93
CA LYS A 247 -5.53 -50.54 -19.00
C LYS A 247 -6.40 -49.40 -18.48
N ILE A 248 -7.02 -49.56 -17.30
CA ILE A 248 -7.79 -48.49 -16.66
C ILE A 248 -6.87 -47.31 -16.34
N GLN A 249 -5.72 -47.55 -15.71
CA GLN A 249 -4.72 -46.50 -15.41
C GLN A 249 -4.20 -45.82 -16.68
N GLN A 250 -3.98 -46.56 -17.77
CA GLN A 250 -3.60 -46.00 -19.07
C GLN A 250 -4.74 -45.14 -19.67
N THR A 251 -6.00 -45.59 -19.58
CA THR A 251 -7.15 -44.78 -20.04
C THR A 251 -7.37 -43.54 -19.18
N GLU A 252 -7.11 -43.62 -17.88
CA GLU A 252 -7.18 -42.48 -16.95
C GLU A 252 -6.05 -41.48 -17.22
N ALA A 253 -4.83 -41.95 -17.46
CA ALA A 253 -3.69 -41.10 -17.81
C ALA A 253 -3.90 -40.41 -19.17
N THR A 254 -4.41 -41.13 -20.17
CA THR A 254 -4.72 -40.55 -21.48
C THR A 254 -5.88 -39.55 -21.41
N ASN A 255 -6.93 -39.84 -20.63
CA ASN A 255 -7.99 -38.86 -20.36
C ASN A 255 -7.47 -37.61 -19.64
N LYS A 256 -6.56 -37.78 -18.68
CA LYS A 256 -5.93 -36.64 -17.97
C LYS A 256 -5.12 -35.76 -18.94
N ILE A 257 -4.33 -36.37 -19.82
CA ILE A 257 -3.58 -35.64 -20.87
C ILE A 257 -4.53 -34.93 -21.84
N LEU A 258 -5.64 -35.57 -22.23
CA LEU A 258 -6.64 -34.94 -23.10
C LEU A 258 -7.36 -33.78 -22.39
N GLN A 259 -7.62 -33.91 -21.09
CA GLN A 259 -8.19 -32.85 -20.26
C GLN A 259 -7.23 -31.65 -20.15
N GLU A 260 -5.94 -31.92 -19.93
CA GLU A 260 -4.88 -30.91 -19.89
C GLU A 260 -4.76 -30.19 -21.25
N LYS A 261 -4.74 -30.93 -22.36
CA LYS A 261 -4.75 -30.36 -23.72
C LYS A 261 -6.01 -29.54 -24.01
N LEU A 262 -7.19 -29.97 -23.55
CA LEU A 262 -8.43 -29.20 -23.69
C LEU A 262 -8.34 -27.87 -22.94
N ASN A 263 -7.77 -27.89 -21.74
CA ASN A 263 -7.58 -26.69 -20.93
C ASN A 263 -6.54 -25.75 -21.55
N GLU A 264 -5.42 -26.27 -22.04
CA GLU A 264 -4.41 -25.51 -22.78
C GLU A 264 -5.01 -24.83 -24.02
N MET A 265 -5.72 -25.59 -24.85
CA MET A 265 -6.43 -25.05 -26.02
C MET A 265 -7.48 -24.01 -25.63
N SER A 266 -8.16 -24.17 -24.49
CA SER A 266 -9.10 -23.15 -23.98
C SER A 266 -8.39 -21.87 -23.55
N CYS A 267 -7.22 -21.97 -22.93
CA CYS A 267 -6.39 -20.83 -22.55
C CYS A 267 -5.83 -20.11 -23.78
N GLU A 268 -5.37 -20.86 -24.79
CA GLU A 268 -4.91 -20.31 -26.07
C GLU A 268 -6.04 -19.63 -26.86
N LEU A 269 -7.25 -20.21 -26.85
CA LEU A 269 -8.42 -19.58 -27.46
C LEU A 269 -8.79 -18.28 -26.75
N LYS A 270 -8.75 -18.24 -25.42
CA LYS A 270 -9.01 -17.02 -24.65
C LYS A 270 -7.96 -15.95 -24.92
N SER A 271 -6.68 -16.31 -24.97
CA SER A 271 -5.61 -15.34 -25.26
C SER A 271 -5.67 -14.82 -26.70
N ALA A 272 -6.00 -15.69 -27.66
CA ALA A 272 -6.26 -15.31 -29.05
C ALA A 272 -7.47 -14.37 -29.16
N GLN A 273 -8.56 -14.67 -28.44
CA GLN A 273 -9.77 -13.83 -28.39
C GLN A 273 -9.49 -12.46 -27.77
N GLU A 274 -8.76 -12.40 -26.65
CA GLU A 274 -8.31 -11.14 -26.04
C GLU A 274 -7.41 -10.34 -26.99
N SER A 275 -6.54 -11.01 -27.76
CA SER A 275 -5.70 -10.34 -28.77
C SER A 275 -6.53 -9.78 -29.93
N SER A 276 -7.56 -10.51 -30.39
CA SER A 276 -8.48 -10.07 -31.44
C SER A 276 -9.28 -8.86 -30.97
N GLN A 277 -9.81 -8.89 -29.74
CA GLN A 277 -10.55 -7.75 -29.17
C GLN A 277 -9.66 -6.51 -29.05
N LYS A 278 -8.38 -6.66 -28.69
CA LYS A 278 -7.41 -5.56 -28.69
C LYS A 278 -7.13 -5.03 -30.11
N GLN A 279 -7.07 -5.91 -31.10
CA GLN A 279 -6.92 -5.52 -32.51
C GLN A 279 -8.17 -4.80 -33.02
N ASP A 280 -9.38 -5.25 -32.67
CA ASP A 280 -10.62 -4.56 -33.05
C ASP A 280 -10.71 -3.16 -32.43
N GLY A 281 -10.28 -3.02 -31.17
CA GLY A 281 -10.17 -1.72 -30.50
C GLY A 281 -9.17 -0.78 -31.20
N THR A 282 -8.03 -1.28 -31.67
CA THR A 282 -7.07 -0.46 -32.43
C THR A 282 -7.60 -0.12 -33.82
N ILE A 283 -8.21 -1.06 -34.54
CA ILE A 283 -8.86 -0.82 -35.85
C ILE A 283 -9.95 0.26 -35.71
N GLN A 284 -10.76 0.22 -34.65
CA GLN A 284 -11.81 1.19 -34.44
C GLN A 284 -11.25 2.60 -34.17
N SER A 285 -10.19 2.69 -33.36
CA SER A 285 -9.47 3.96 -33.14
C SER A 285 -8.89 4.52 -34.45
N LEU A 286 -8.27 3.68 -35.27
CA LEU A 286 -7.71 4.07 -36.58
C LEU A 286 -8.81 4.52 -37.54
N LYS A 287 -9.95 3.82 -37.59
CA LYS A 287 -11.12 4.21 -38.40
C LYS A 287 -11.67 5.57 -38.00
N GLU A 288 -11.70 5.88 -36.72
CA GLU A 288 -12.13 7.19 -36.22
C GLU A 288 -11.13 8.30 -36.58
N THR A 289 -9.81 8.03 -36.46
CA THR A 289 -8.79 8.99 -36.91
C THR A 289 -8.83 9.25 -38.42
N LEU A 290 -9.06 8.22 -39.23
CA LEU A 290 -9.22 8.35 -40.68
C LEU A 290 -10.42 9.24 -41.02
N LYS A 291 -11.57 9.01 -40.38
CA LYS A 291 -12.78 9.82 -40.58
C LYS A 291 -12.57 11.28 -40.18
N SER A 292 -11.80 11.53 -39.12
CA SER A 292 -11.40 12.90 -38.73
C SER A 292 -10.55 13.56 -39.83
N ARG A 293 -9.57 12.83 -40.40
CA ARG A 293 -8.74 13.31 -41.51
C ARG A 293 -9.53 13.55 -42.80
N GLU A 294 -10.48 12.68 -43.14
CA GLU A 294 -11.37 12.85 -44.29
C GLU A 294 -12.19 14.15 -44.15
N ASN A 295 -12.75 14.42 -42.97
CA ASN A 295 -13.45 15.67 -42.70
C ASN A 295 -12.52 16.91 -42.79
N GLU A 296 -11.27 16.81 -42.31
CA GLU A 296 -10.26 17.86 -42.49
C GLU A 296 -10.00 18.14 -43.98
N THR A 297 -9.90 17.11 -44.82
CA THR A 297 -9.70 17.28 -46.25
C THR A 297 -10.90 17.91 -46.95
N GLU A 298 -12.13 17.49 -46.61
CA GLU A 298 -13.36 18.08 -47.17
C GLU A 298 -13.48 19.57 -46.86
N GLU A 299 -13.10 19.99 -45.66
CA GLU A 299 -13.12 21.40 -45.29
C GLU A 299 -12.05 22.23 -46.00
N LEU A 300 -10.87 21.65 -46.21
CA LEU A 300 -9.84 22.28 -47.04
C LEU A 300 -10.34 22.47 -48.49
N TYR A 301 -11.08 21.50 -49.04
CA TYR A 301 -11.71 21.64 -50.35
C TYR A 301 -12.75 22.77 -50.38
N GLN A 302 -13.67 22.85 -49.40
CA GLN A 302 -14.67 23.93 -49.31
C GLN A 302 -14.02 25.33 -49.22
N VAL A 303 -12.88 25.44 -48.54
CA VAL A 303 -12.14 26.70 -48.42
C VAL A 303 -11.46 27.08 -49.73
N ILE A 304 -10.86 26.12 -50.44
CA ILE A 304 -10.27 26.34 -51.76
C ILE A 304 -11.35 26.82 -52.73
N GLU A 305 -12.55 26.22 -52.71
CA GLU A 305 -13.69 26.68 -53.50
C GLU A 305 -14.09 28.13 -53.15
N GLY A 306 -14.26 28.45 -51.87
CA GLY A 306 -14.55 29.82 -51.45
C GLY A 306 -13.46 30.84 -51.81
N GLN A 307 -12.18 30.44 -51.79
CA GLN A 307 -11.06 31.28 -52.25
C GLN A 307 -11.08 31.48 -53.77
N ASN A 308 -11.43 30.46 -54.54
CA ASN A 308 -11.60 30.56 -55.99
C ASN A 308 -12.77 31.47 -56.37
N ASP A 309 -13.90 31.39 -55.65
CA ASP A 309 -15.06 32.26 -55.84
C ASP A 309 -14.75 33.73 -55.53
N THR A 310 -13.99 33.99 -54.46
CA THR A 310 -13.56 35.36 -54.12
C THR A 310 -12.54 35.90 -55.12
N MET A 311 -11.61 35.07 -55.59
CA MET A 311 -10.72 35.42 -56.69
C MET A 311 -11.47 35.72 -57.99
N ALA A 312 -12.52 34.96 -58.31
CA ALA A 312 -13.37 35.22 -59.48
C ALA A 312 -14.11 36.57 -59.36
N LYS A 313 -14.68 36.87 -58.19
CA LYS A 313 -15.32 38.17 -57.90
C LYS A 313 -14.35 39.35 -57.99
N LEU A 314 -13.12 39.21 -57.47
CA LEU A 314 -12.09 40.24 -57.59
C LEU A 314 -11.67 40.49 -59.04
N ARG A 315 -11.56 39.42 -59.86
CA ARG A 315 -11.32 39.54 -61.29
C ARG A 315 -12.48 40.26 -61.99
N GLU A 316 -13.73 39.93 -61.67
CA GLU A 316 -14.91 40.65 -62.19
C GLU A 316 -14.92 42.13 -61.79
N MET A 317 -14.65 42.46 -60.53
CA MET A 317 -14.62 43.86 -60.07
C MET A 317 -13.48 44.66 -60.70
N LEU A 318 -12.30 44.05 -60.89
CA LEU A 318 -11.19 44.67 -61.63
C LEU A 318 -11.61 44.97 -63.08
N HIS A 319 -12.28 44.02 -63.74
CA HIS A 319 -12.81 44.22 -65.08
C HIS A 319 -13.89 45.31 -65.12
N GLN A 320 -14.80 45.38 -64.13
CA GLN A 320 -15.83 46.42 -64.02
C GLN A 320 -15.23 47.82 -63.76
N SER A 321 -14.19 47.91 -62.94
CA SER A 321 -13.44 49.15 -62.68
C SER A 321 -12.71 49.66 -63.93
N GLN A 322 -12.06 48.75 -64.67
CA GLN A 322 -11.42 49.05 -65.95
C GLN A 322 -12.43 49.50 -67.02
N LEU A 323 -13.63 48.92 -67.04
CA LEU A 323 -14.75 49.34 -67.90
C LEU A 323 -15.31 50.71 -67.51
N GLY A 324 -15.36 51.04 -66.21
CA GLY A 324 -15.78 52.35 -65.71
C GLY A 324 -14.82 53.48 -66.07
N GLN A 325 -13.51 53.23 -66.04
CA GLN A 325 -12.47 54.20 -66.44
C GLN A 325 -12.53 54.60 -67.93
N LEU A 326 -13.05 53.73 -68.79
CA LEU A 326 -13.24 54.02 -70.22
C LEU A 326 -14.43 54.95 -70.51
N HIS A 327 -15.31 55.22 -69.53
CA HIS A 327 -16.55 55.99 -69.72
C HIS A 327 -16.57 57.37 -69.03
N SER A 328 -15.56 57.76 -68.24
CA SER A 328 -15.55 59.05 -67.52
C SER A 328 -14.23 59.81 -67.71
N SER A 329 -14.23 60.78 -68.63
CA SER A 329 -13.18 61.78 -68.81
C SER A 329 -13.60 63.07 -68.10
N GLU A 330 -13.31 63.21 -66.80
CA GLU A 330 -13.25 64.50 -66.08
C GLU A 330 -12.78 64.31 -64.61
N GLY A 331 -11.72 65.02 -64.22
CA GLY A 331 -11.35 65.30 -62.82
C GLY A 331 -10.37 64.34 -62.13
N ALA A 332 -9.11 64.77 -61.94
CA ALA A 332 -8.08 64.07 -61.17
C ALA A 332 -8.42 63.88 -59.67
N SER A 333 -9.36 64.66 -59.12
CA SER A 333 -9.83 64.55 -57.72
C SER A 333 -10.76 63.35 -57.48
N THR A 334 -11.53 62.93 -58.50
CA THR A 334 -12.44 61.78 -58.44
C THR A 334 -11.66 60.45 -58.43
N ALA A 335 -10.52 60.42 -59.13
CA ALA A 335 -9.61 59.28 -59.15
C ALA A 335 -8.98 59.00 -57.77
N GLN A 336 -8.62 60.04 -57.02
CA GLN A 336 -8.03 59.89 -55.68
C GLN A 336 -9.03 59.35 -54.64
N GLN A 337 -10.31 59.74 -54.72
CA GLN A 337 -11.36 59.18 -53.86
C GLN A 337 -11.70 57.73 -54.23
N GLN A 338 -11.65 57.37 -55.51
CA GLN A 338 -11.81 55.98 -55.95
C GLN A 338 -10.65 55.08 -55.50
N VAL A 339 -9.41 55.58 -55.52
CA VAL A 339 -8.24 54.85 -55.01
C VAL A 339 -8.37 54.62 -53.50
N ALA A 340 -8.73 55.64 -52.72
CA ALA A 340 -8.91 55.49 -51.28
C ALA A 340 -10.04 54.51 -50.91
N LEU A 341 -11.13 54.47 -51.71
CA LEU A 341 -12.20 53.49 -51.53
C LEU A 341 -11.77 52.06 -51.88
N LEU A 342 -10.95 51.89 -52.93
CA LEU A 342 -10.34 50.60 -53.30
C LEU A 342 -9.35 50.11 -52.24
N ASP A 343 -8.58 51.00 -51.63
CA ASP A 343 -7.65 50.67 -50.54
C ASP A 343 -8.40 50.24 -49.27
N LEU A 344 -9.47 50.97 -48.91
CA LEU A 344 -10.35 50.61 -47.79
C LEU A 344 -11.08 49.28 -48.04
N GLN A 345 -11.57 49.03 -49.26
CA GLN A 345 -12.16 47.75 -49.62
C GLN A 345 -11.12 46.62 -49.57
N SER A 346 -9.89 46.85 -50.04
CA SER A 346 -8.80 45.88 -49.97
C SER A 346 -8.41 45.56 -48.52
N ALA A 347 -8.37 46.56 -47.64
CA ALA A 347 -8.13 46.37 -46.20
C ALA A 347 -9.27 45.57 -45.52
N LEU A 348 -10.53 45.84 -45.90
CA LEU A 348 -11.70 45.08 -45.43
C LEU A 348 -11.64 43.61 -45.87
N PHE A 349 -11.17 43.34 -47.10
CA PHE A 349 -10.95 41.98 -47.58
C PHE A 349 -9.82 41.26 -46.85
N CYS A 350 -8.69 41.94 -46.59
CA CYS A 350 -7.58 41.36 -45.83
C CYS A 350 -8.02 40.96 -44.42
N SER A 351 -8.76 41.84 -43.74
CA SER A 351 -9.30 41.57 -42.40
C SER A 351 -10.37 40.46 -42.43
N GLN A 352 -11.21 40.38 -43.47
CA GLN A 352 -12.17 39.28 -43.61
C GLN A 352 -11.50 37.92 -43.87
N LEU A 353 -10.41 37.88 -44.64
CA LEU A 353 -9.59 36.68 -44.82
C LEU A 353 -8.88 36.25 -43.53
N GLU A 354 -8.43 37.22 -42.74
CA GLU A 354 -7.79 36.98 -41.45
C GLU A 354 -8.79 36.40 -40.43
N ILE A 355 -10.01 36.93 -40.37
CA ILE A 355 -11.10 36.36 -39.56
C ILE A 355 -11.42 34.92 -40.01
N GLN A 356 -11.49 34.64 -41.31
CA GLN A 356 -11.70 33.27 -41.81
C GLN A 356 -10.54 32.31 -41.51
N LYS A 357 -9.29 32.81 -41.43
CA LYS A 357 -8.14 32.02 -40.98
C LYS A 357 -8.25 31.70 -39.50
N LEU A 358 -8.60 32.67 -38.67
CA LEU A 358 -8.77 32.49 -37.22
C LEU A 358 -9.93 31.53 -36.90
N GLN A 359 -11.06 31.65 -37.59
CA GLN A 359 -12.20 30.72 -37.45
C GLN A 359 -11.83 29.27 -37.79
N ARG A 360 -10.94 29.05 -38.77
CA ARG A 360 -10.42 27.72 -39.09
C ARG A 360 -9.56 27.15 -37.97
N VAL A 361 -8.65 27.96 -37.43
CA VAL A 361 -7.81 27.53 -36.31
C VAL A 361 -8.68 27.17 -35.09
N ILE A 362 -9.73 27.95 -34.81
CA ILE A 362 -10.68 27.65 -33.73
C ILE A 362 -11.38 26.31 -33.96
N ARG A 363 -11.97 26.07 -35.13
CA ARG A 363 -12.63 24.79 -35.45
C ARG A 363 -11.68 23.59 -35.39
N GLN A 364 -10.44 23.77 -35.84
CA GLN A 364 -9.41 22.74 -35.74
C GLN A 364 -9.06 22.43 -34.28
N LYS A 365 -8.96 23.46 -33.43
CA LYS A 365 -8.73 23.29 -31.99
C LYS A 365 -9.91 22.65 -31.26
N GLU A 366 -11.14 22.98 -31.64
CA GLU A 366 -12.34 22.33 -31.10
C GLU A 366 -12.38 20.83 -31.42
N ARG A 367 -12.01 20.42 -32.64
CA ARG A 367 -11.90 18.99 -32.98
C ARG A 367 -10.79 18.28 -32.24
N GLN A 368 -9.60 18.90 -32.16
CA GLN A 368 -8.49 18.36 -31.37
C GLN A 368 -8.88 18.15 -29.90
N LEU A 369 -9.67 19.08 -29.33
CA LEU A 369 -10.19 18.95 -27.97
C LEU A 369 -11.17 17.78 -27.85
N VAL A 370 -12.08 17.60 -28.81
CA VAL A 370 -13.05 16.49 -28.81
C VAL A 370 -12.34 15.14 -28.97
N ASP A 371 -11.37 15.05 -29.87
CA ASP A 371 -10.59 13.82 -30.09
C ASP A 371 -9.73 13.51 -28.85
N ALA A 372 -9.09 14.51 -28.23
CA ALA A 372 -8.37 14.33 -26.98
C ALA A 372 -9.29 13.86 -25.83
N LYS A 373 -10.50 14.41 -25.71
CA LYS A 373 -11.48 13.97 -24.71
C LYS A 373 -11.90 12.51 -24.92
N ARG A 374 -12.09 12.07 -26.17
CA ARG A 374 -12.38 10.66 -26.47
C ARG A 374 -11.19 9.75 -26.14
N CYS A 375 -9.97 10.15 -26.49
CA CYS A 375 -8.76 9.41 -26.13
C CYS A 375 -8.63 9.23 -24.62
N VAL A 376 -8.90 10.28 -23.84
CA VAL A 376 -8.92 10.21 -22.36
C VAL A 376 -9.96 9.20 -21.88
N GLN A 377 -11.19 9.23 -22.40
CA GLN A 377 -12.24 8.27 -22.05
C GLN A 377 -11.85 6.82 -22.36
N PHE A 378 -11.20 6.57 -23.49
CA PHE A 378 -10.70 5.23 -23.83
C PHE A 378 -9.60 4.75 -22.87
N VAL A 379 -8.69 5.65 -22.50
CA VAL A 379 -7.62 5.33 -21.54
C VAL A 379 -8.19 5.08 -20.15
N GLU A 380 -9.19 5.86 -19.71
CA GLU A 380 -9.91 5.65 -18.45
C GLU A 380 -10.65 4.32 -18.43
N ALA A 381 -11.37 3.97 -19.50
CA ALA A 381 -12.04 2.68 -19.63
C ALA A 381 -11.05 1.51 -19.57
N ALA A 382 -9.94 1.59 -20.31
CA ALA A 382 -8.90 0.56 -20.29
C ALA A 382 -8.18 0.47 -18.93
N ALA A 383 -8.07 1.57 -18.19
CA ALA A 383 -7.54 1.57 -16.83
C ALA A 383 -8.49 0.85 -15.86
N HIS A 384 -9.80 1.13 -15.94
CA HIS A 384 -10.81 0.44 -15.14
C HIS A 384 -10.88 -1.06 -15.42
N GLU A 385 -10.83 -1.48 -16.68
CA GLU A 385 -10.79 -2.91 -17.04
C GLU A 385 -9.56 -3.62 -16.47
N ARG A 386 -8.38 -2.97 -16.53
CA ARG A 386 -7.15 -3.52 -15.91
C ARG A 386 -7.25 -3.61 -14.40
N GLU A 387 -7.90 -2.65 -13.75
CA GLU A 387 -8.12 -2.66 -12.30
C GLU A 387 -9.05 -3.81 -11.90
N GLN A 388 -10.16 -4.01 -12.62
CA GLN A 388 -11.06 -5.15 -12.40
C GLN A 388 -10.34 -6.49 -12.62
N GLN A 389 -9.48 -6.60 -13.63
CA GLN A 389 -8.68 -7.81 -13.86
C GLN A 389 -7.66 -8.06 -12.73
N LYS A 390 -7.04 -7.00 -12.20
CA LYS A 390 -6.16 -7.09 -11.01
C LYS A 390 -6.93 -7.55 -9.78
N GLU A 391 -8.14 -7.02 -9.54
CA GLU A 391 -8.97 -7.47 -8.43
C GLU A 391 -9.40 -8.93 -8.56
N ALA A 392 -9.81 -9.36 -9.75
CA ALA A 392 -10.20 -10.75 -9.99
C ALA A 392 -9.01 -11.71 -9.78
N SER A 393 -7.83 -11.36 -10.30
CA SER A 393 -6.61 -12.16 -10.10
C SER A 393 -6.15 -12.16 -8.64
N TRP A 394 -6.30 -11.05 -7.92
CA TRP A 394 -6.01 -10.99 -6.49
C TRP A 394 -6.95 -11.89 -5.67
N LYS A 395 -8.26 -11.86 -5.96
CA LYS A 395 -9.26 -12.74 -5.32
C LYS A 395 -8.93 -14.22 -5.56
N HIS A 396 -8.61 -14.59 -6.81
CA HIS A 396 -8.22 -15.97 -7.15
C HIS A 396 -6.93 -16.40 -6.43
N ASN A 397 -5.92 -15.54 -6.36
CA ASN A 397 -4.70 -15.81 -5.61
C ASN A 397 -4.97 -15.98 -4.10
N GLN A 398 -5.89 -15.20 -3.55
CA GLN A 398 -6.29 -15.33 -2.14
C GLN A 398 -6.98 -16.68 -1.88
N GLU A 399 -7.85 -17.13 -2.78
CA GLU A 399 -8.50 -18.44 -2.70
C GLU A 399 -7.49 -19.58 -2.82
N LEU A 400 -6.54 -19.49 -3.74
CA LEU A 400 -5.42 -20.43 -3.89
C LEU A 400 -4.59 -20.53 -2.60
N ARG A 401 -4.23 -19.40 -2.00
CA ARG A 401 -3.50 -19.38 -0.72
C ARG A 401 -4.28 -20.05 0.39
N LYS A 402 -5.60 -19.82 0.49
CA LYS A 402 -6.46 -20.49 1.46
C LYS A 402 -6.52 -22.00 1.24
N ALA A 403 -6.67 -22.44 -0.01
CA ALA A 403 -6.69 -23.85 -0.37
C ALA A 403 -5.35 -24.55 -0.07
N LEU A 404 -4.22 -23.88 -0.38
CA LEU A 404 -2.88 -24.38 -0.04
C LEU A 404 -2.69 -24.51 1.47
N GLN A 405 -3.12 -23.51 2.25
CA GLN A 405 -3.02 -23.55 3.71
C GLN A 405 -3.87 -24.69 4.31
N GLN A 406 -5.06 -24.95 3.76
CA GLN A 406 -5.91 -26.08 4.15
C GLN A 406 -5.23 -27.42 3.85
N LEU A 407 -4.71 -27.59 2.62
CA LEU A 407 -4.01 -28.81 2.22
C LEU A 407 -2.73 -29.05 3.02
N GLN A 408 -1.97 -27.99 3.35
CA GLN A 408 -0.82 -28.08 4.24
C GLN A 408 -1.23 -28.54 5.65
N GLY A 409 -2.32 -28.01 6.20
CA GLY A 409 -2.87 -28.45 7.48
C GLY A 409 -3.30 -29.91 7.47
N GLU A 410 -3.99 -30.35 6.41
CA GLU A 410 -4.38 -31.75 6.22
C GLU A 410 -3.16 -32.67 6.12
N LEU A 411 -2.15 -32.29 5.35
CA LEU A 411 -0.91 -33.05 5.19
C LEU A 411 -0.16 -33.18 6.52
N GLN A 412 -0.05 -32.09 7.28
CA GLN A 412 0.57 -32.10 8.62
C GLN A 412 -0.18 -33.03 9.57
N SER A 413 -1.51 -32.96 9.58
CA SER A 413 -2.34 -33.84 10.43
C SER A 413 -2.13 -35.31 10.08
N LYS A 414 -2.10 -35.66 8.78
CA LYS A 414 -1.82 -37.03 8.32
C LYS A 414 -0.39 -37.47 8.66
N SER A 415 0.60 -36.59 8.53
CA SER A 415 1.99 -36.88 8.89
C SER A 415 2.14 -37.16 10.39
N GLN A 416 1.50 -36.36 11.24
CA GLN A 416 1.46 -36.59 12.68
C GLN A 416 0.76 -37.90 13.04
N GLN A 417 -0.36 -38.22 12.38
CA GLN A 417 -1.04 -39.51 12.55
C GLN A 417 -0.15 -40.69 12.15
N LEU A 418 0.63 -40.59 11.06
CA LEU A 418 1.56 -41.64 10.68
C LEU A 418 2.71 -41.79 11.69
N ARG A 419 3.32 -40.68 12.15
CA ARG A 419 4.40 -40.73 13.16
C ARG A 419 3.93 -41.33 14.49
N THR A 420 2.71 -41.01 14.92
CA THR A 420 2.14 -41.58 16.15
C THR A 420 1.91 -43.09 16.00
N LEU A 421 1.31 -43.52 14.88
CA LEU A 421 1.15 -44.95 14.58
C LEU A 421 2.49 -45.68 14.46
N GLU A 422 3.51 -45.09 13.84
CA GLU A 422 4.86 -45.65 13.75
C GLU A 422 5.48 -45.79 15.15
N ALA A 423 5.42 -44.74 15.98
CA ALA A 423 5.94 -44.78 17.35
C ALA A 423 5.24 -45.84 18.20
N GLU A 424 3.92 -45.98 18.07
CA GLU A 424 3.15 -47.05 18.70
C GLU A 424 3.63 -48.42 18.25
N LYS A 425 3.86 -48.64 16.95
CA LYS A 425 4.38 -49.91 16.43
C LYS A 425 5.79 -50.21 16.91
N TYR A 426 6.69 -49.22 16.95
CA TYR A 426 8.03 -49.40 17.50
C TYR A 426 8.00 -49.74 18.99
N ASN A 427 7.10 -49.12 19.77
CA ASN A 427 6.91 -49.43 21.18
C ASN A 427 6.33 -50.85 21.39
N GLU A 428 5.35 -51.25 20.58
CA GLU A 428 4.84 -52.62 20.57
C GLU A 428 5.95 -53.64 20.25
N ILE A 429 6.81 -53.36 19.27
CA ILE A 429 7.92 -54.25 18.91
C ILE A 429 8.92 -54.34 20.06
N ARG A 430 9.35 -53.19 20.61
CA ARG A 430 10.31 -53.13 21.73
C ARG A 430 9.81 -53.91 22.95
N THR A 431 8.54 -53.74 23.32
CA THR A 431 7.94 -54.44 24.47
C THR A 431 7.86 -55.95 24.23
N ARG A 432 7.52 -56.39 23.01
CA ARG A 432 7.55 -57.80 22.63
C ARG A 432 8.99 -58.37 22.68
N GLU A 433 9.98 -57.64 22.19
CA GLU A 433 11.39 -58.05 22.24
C GLU A 433 11.90 -58.19 23.68
N GLN A 434 11.61 -57.22 24.54
CA GLN A 434 11.92 -57.30 25.98
C GLN A 434 11.26 -58.52 26.63
N HIS A 435 10.00 -58.79 26.29
CA HIS A 435 9.29 -59.96 26.81
C HIS A 435 9.94 -61.27 26.36
N ILE A 436 10.33 -61.37 25.08
CA ILE A 436 11.05 -62.53 24.53
C ILE A 436 12.40 -62.70 25.24
N GLN A 437 13.15 -61.62 25.44
CA GLN A 437 14.41 -61.67 26.17
C GLN A 437 14.21 -62.17 27.60
N HIS A 438 13.24 -61.64 28.34
CA HIS A 438 12.96 -62.12 29.70
C HIS A 438 12.55 -63.59 29.73
N LEU A 439 11.72 -64.04 28.79
CA LEU A 439 11.34 -65.44 28.67
C LEU A 439 12.55 -66.33 28.36
N ASN A 440 13.44 -65.90 27.47
CA ASN A 440 14.67 -66.63 27.14
C ASN A 440 15.61 -66.78 28.35
N HIS A 441 15.82 -65.71 29.12
CA HIS A 441 16.63 -65.77 30.34
C HIS A 441 15.99 -66.70 31.38
N SER A 442 14.66 -66.61 31.57
CA SER A 442 13.92 -67.48 32.50
C SER A 442 13.97 -68.95 32.07
N LEU A 443 13.86 -69.21 30.77
CA LEU A 443 13.92 -70.55 30.20
C LEU A 443 15.32 -71.14 30.36
N SER A 444 16.37 -70.39 30.01
CA SER A 444 17.77 -70.79 30.24
C SER A 444 18.04 -71.11 31.71
N HIS A 445 17.52 -70.31 32.64
CA HIS A 445 17.69 -70.56 34.06
C HIS A 445 16.93 -71.82 34.52
N LYS A 446 15.71 -72.04 34.04
CA LYS A 446 14.94 -73.27 34.32
C LYS A 446 15.61 -74.51 33.74
N GLU A 447 16.21 -74.42 32.56
CA GLU A 447 16.98 -75.51 31.95
C GLU A 447 18.21 -75.85 32.79
N GLN A 448 18.95 -74.85 33.27
CA GLN A 448 20.07 -75.05 34.21
C GLN A 448 19.61 -75.75 35.49
N LEU A 449 18.53 -75.26 36.12
CA LEU A 449 17.98 -75.87 37.33
C LEU A 449 17.52 -77.31 37.08
N LEU A 450 16.84 -77.59 35.96
CA LEU A 450 16.42 -78.94 35.59
C LEU A 450 17.61 -79.86 35.36
N GLN A 451 18.68 -79.36 34.75
CA GLN A 451 19.92 -80.11 34.56
C GLN A 451 20.54 -80.48 35.91
N GLU A 452 20.66 -79.54 36.83
CA GLU A 452 21.13 -79.80 38.18
C GLU A 452 20.21 -80.77 38.96
N PHE A 453 18.88 -80.65 38.82
CA PHE A 453 17.94 -81.58 39.45
C PHE A 453 18.07 -82.99 38.88
N ARG A 454 18.28 -83.14 37.56
CA ARG A 454 18.58 -84.44 36.94
C ARG A 454 19.86 -85.02 37.49
N GLU A 455 20.91 -84.22 37.67
CA GLU A 455 22.17 -84.67 38.26
C GLU A 455 22.01 -85.10 39.72
N LEU A 456 21.21 -84.38 40.51
CA LEU A 456 20.88 -84.76 41.89
C LEU A 456 20.04 -86.04 41.97
N LEU A 457 19.07 -86.22 41.07
CA LEU A 457 18.27 -87.45 40.97
C LEU A 457 19.12 -88.64 40.53
N GLN A 458 19.98 -88.46 39.53
CA GLN A 458 20.98 -89.47 39.14
C GLN A 458 21.93 -89.82 40.28
N TYR A 459 22.23 -88.87 41.18
CA TYR A 459 23.02 -89.13 42.39
C TYR A 459 22.25 -89.97 43.42
N ARG A 460 20.93 -89.74 43.55
CA ARG A 460 20.03 -90.48 44.45
C ARG A 460 19.75 -91.91 43.95
N ASP A 461 19.66 -92.11 42.64
CA ASP A 461 19.35 -93.40 42.03
C ASP A 461 20.58 -94.33 41.94
N LYS A 462 21.80 -93.79 42.06
CA LYS A 462 23.02 -94.59 42.25
C LYS A 462 22.95 -95.26 43.63
N SER A 463 22.87 -96.59 43.63
CA SER A 463 22.44 -97.44 44.75
C SER A 463 23.34 -97.51 46.00
N ASP A 464 24.36 -96.66 46.12
CA ASP A 464 25.22 -96.61 47.31
C ASP A 464 24.66 -95.59 48.31
N LYS A 465 23.88 -96.08 49.27
CA LYS A 465 23.38 -95.31 50.42
C LYS A 465 24.52 -95.04 51.41
N THR A 466 25.56 -94.32 51.01
CA THR A 466 26.60 -93.84 51.93
C THR A 466 26.12 -92.59 52.67
N LEU A 467 26.48 -92.49 53.95
CA LEU A 467 26.16 -91.34 54.80
C LEU A 467 26.73 -90.04 54.19
N GLU A 468 27.92 -90.14 53.60
CA GLU A 468 28.64 -89.09 52.90
C GLU A 468 27.90 -88.55 51.65
N ALA A 469 27.19 -89.40 50.90
CA ALA A 469 26.40 -88.97 49.75
C ALA A 469 25.16 -88.16 50.18
N ASN A 470 24.54 -88.53 51.30
CA ASN A 470 23.43 -87.77 51.88
C ASN A 470 23.90 -86.44 52.48
N GLU A 471 25.08 -86.41 53.11
CA GLU A 471 25.71 -85.17 53.58
C GLU A 471 26.04 -84.24 52.41
N MET A 472 26.60 -84.76 51.31
CA MET A 472 26.84 -83.95 50.10
C MET A 472 25.55 -83.36 49.51
N LEU A 473 24.46 -84.13 49.50
CA LEU A 473 23.15 -83.64 49.03
C LEU A 473 22.62 -82.53 49.93
N LEU A 474 22.72 -82.68 51.26
CA LEU A 474 22.32 -81.64 52.21
C LEU A 474 23.19 -80.38 52.05
N GLU A 475 24.48 -80.54 51.82
CA GLU A 475 25.39 -79.42 51.56
C GLU A 475 25.01 -78.68 50.28
N LYS A 476 24.65 -79.40 49.21
CA LYS A 476 24.12 -78.80 47.96
C LYS A 476 22.80 -78.07 48.17
N LEU A 477 21.90 -78.58 49.02
CA LEU A 477 20.65 -77.90 49.35
C LEU A 477 20.89 -76.64 50.18
N ARG A 478 21.83 -76.67 51.13
CA ARG A 478 22.26 -75.49 51.89
C ARG A 478 22.89 -74.44 50.98
N GLN A 479 23.76 -74.87 50.06
CA GLN A 479 24.36 -73.99 49.07
C GLN A 479 23.29 -73.30 48.21
N ARG A 480 22.26 -74.02 47.75
CA ARG A 480 21.16 -73.42 46.98
C ARG A 480 20.33 -72.40 47.77
N ILE A 481 20.09 -72.64 49.05
CA ILE A 481 19.41 -71.66 49.91
C ILE A 481 20.29 -70.40 50.01
N GLN A 482 21.59 -70.56 50.21
CA GLN A 482 22.53 -69.46 50.29
C GLN A 482 22.65 -68.69 48.97
N ASP A 483 22.74 -69.38 47.83
CA ASP A 483 22.79 -68.76 46.50
C ASP A 483 21.50 -67.96 46.22
N ARG A 484 20.34 -68.47 46.64
CA ARG A 484 19.07 -67.75 46.53
C ARG A 484 19.06 -66.49 47.40
N ASP A 485 19.54 -66.58 48.63
CA ASP A 485 19.54 -65.44 49.54
C ASP A 485 20.51 -64.34 49.03
N VAL A 486 21.68 -64.71 48.50
CA VAL A 486 22.61 -63.78 47.85
C VAL A 486 22.02 -63.17 46.56
N ALA A 487 21.29 -63.94 45.76
CA ALA A 487 20.60 -63.41 44.58
C ALA A 487 19.50 -62.39 44.96
N LEU A 488 18.80 -62.62 46.06
CA LEU A 488 17.81 -61.68 46.59
C LEU A 488 18.47 -60.39 47.09
N GLU A 489 19.60 -60.47 47.80
CA GLU A 489 20.37 -59.29 48.22
C GLU A 489 20.81 -58.45 47.02
N ARG A 490 21.41 -59.07 46.00
CA ARG A 490 21.80 -58.35 44.76
C ARG A 490 20.61 -57.67 44.08
N ALA A 491 19.48 -58.36 43.97
CA ALA A 491 18.27 -57.79 43.37
C ALA A 491 17.69 -56.62 44.19
N ILE A 492 17.92 -56.59 45.50
CA ILE A 492 17.54 -55.48 46.36
C ILE A 492 18.50 -54.30 46.15
N ASP A 493 19.80 -54.54 46.14
CA ASP A 493 20.83 -53.49 45.94
C ASP A 493 20.73 -52.82 44.56
N GLU A 494 20.47 -53.60 43.51
CA GLU A 494 20.19 -53.09 42.16
C GLU A 494 18.97 -52.18 42.16
N LYS A 495 17.89 -52.57 42.86
CA LYS A 495 16.70 -51.73 43.01
C LYS A 495 17.01 -50.43 43.76
N PHE A 496 17.83 -50.45 44.81
CA PHE A 496 18.23 -49.22 45.50
C PHE A 496 19.09 -48.31 44.63
N SER A 497 20.05 -48.86 43.89
CA SER A 497 20.91 -48.08 42.99
C SER A 497 20.09 -47.39 41.88
N THR A 498 19.14 -48.11 41.27
CA THR A 498 18.22 -47.50 40.29
C THR A 498 17.35 -46.42 40.91
N LEU A 499 16.91 -46.56 42.17
CA LEU A 499 16.16 -45.52 42.87
C LEU A 499 17.00 -44.25 43.12
N GLU A 500 18.27 -44.39 43.50
CA GLU A 500 19.18 -43.25 43.70
C GLU A 500 19.45 -42.47 42.42
N GLU A 501 19.64 -43.17 41.30
CA GLU A 501 19.79 -42.55 39.98
C GLU A 501 18.51 -41.77 39.60
N LYS A 502 17.34 -42.36 39.82
CA LYS A 502 16.06 -41.67 39.62
C LYS A 502 15.90 -40.45 40.53
N GLU A 503 16.42 -40.49 41.75
CA GLU A 503 16.41 -39.33 42.65
C GLU A 503 17.38 -38.22 42.18
N LYS A 504 18.52 -38.57 41.58
CA LYS A 504 19.43 -37.60 40.95
C LYS A 504 18.80 -36.96 39.71
N GLU A 505 18.20 -37.76 38.85
CA GLU A 505 17.43 -37.28 37.69
C GLU A 505 16.31 -36.33 38.14
N LEU A 506 15.55 -36.69 39.19
CA LEU A 506 14.54 -35.81 39.77
C LEU A 506 15.13 -34.48 40.23
N ARG A 507 16.26 -34.46 40.94
CA ARG A 507 16.90 -33.20 41.37
C ARG A 507 17.32 -32.33 40.19
N GLN A 508 17.87 -32.94 39.12
CA GLN A 508 18.23 -32.22 37.89
C GLN A 508 16.99 -31.63 37.20
N LEU A 509 15.90 -32.39 37.10
CA LEU A 509 14.63 -31.91 36.56
C LEU A 509 14.08 -30.74 37.38
N HIS A 510 14.17 -30.78 38.72
CA HIS A 510 13.75 -29.65 39.55
C HIS A 510 14.56 -28.37 39.28
N LEU A 511 15.87 -28.48 39.03
CA LEU A 511 16.71 -27.33 38.68
C LEU A 511 16.35 -26.77 37.31
N ALA A 512 16.20 -27.64 36.30
CA ALA A 512 15.81 -27.23 34.95
C ALA A 512 14.42 -26.56 34.93
N VAL A 513 13.47 -27.06 35.72
CA VAL A 513 12.15 -26.44 35.88
C VAL A 513 12.28 -25.04 36.47
N ARG A 514 13.11 -24.84 37.51
CA ARG A 514 13.35 -23.52 38.08
C ARG A 514 13.97 -22.57 37.06
N GLU A 515 14.97 -22.99 36.30
CA GLU A 515 15.58 -22.13 35.27
C GLU A 515 14.54 -21.73 34.21
N ARG A 516 13.70 -22.66 33.78
CA ARG A 516 12.57 -22.37 32.88
C ARG A 516 11.57 -21.39 33.50
N ASP A 517 11.27 -21.50 34.79
CA ASP A 517 10.37 -20.55 35.46
C ASP A 517 10.94 -19.11 35.43
N HIS A 518 12.25 -18.96 35.67
CA HIS A 518 12.93 -17.65 35.56
C HIS A 518 12.89 -17.12 34.11
N ASP A 519 13.11 -17.97 33.11
CA ASP A 519 13.01 -17.58 31.70
C ASP A 519 11.59 -17.16 31.33
N LEU A 520 10.56 -17.88 31.82
CA LEU A 520 9.16 -17.54 31.63
C LEU A 520 8.81 -16.20 32.28
N GLU A 521 9.34 -15.91 33.47
CA GLU A 521 9.17 -14.62 34.14
C GLU A 521 9.83 -13.48 33.35
N ARG A 522 11.03 -13.71 32.79
CA ARG A 522 11.67 -12.75 31.87
C ARG A 522 10.80 -12.48 30.65
N LEU A 523 10.27 -13.54 30.02
CA LEU A 523 9.40 -13.41 28.85
C LEU A 523 8.08 -12.71 29.18
N ARG A 524 7.46 -13.02 30.33
CA ARG A 524 6.27 -12.28 30.80
C ARG A 524 6.55 -10.79 30.97
N GLY A 525 7.74 -10.42 31.48
CA GLY A 525 8.17 -9.02 31.57
C GLY A 525 8.26 -8.34 30.20
N VAL A 526 8.85 -9.01 29.20
CA VAL A 526 8.92 -8.50 27.82
C VAL A 526 7.52 -8.38 27.21
N LEU A 527 6.66 -9.38 27.39
CA LEU A 527 5.29 -9.36 26.87
C LEU A 527 4.46 -8.24 27.50
N SER A 528 4.58 -8.02 28.82
CA SER A 528 3.91 -6.91 29.50
C SER A 528 4.40 -5.54 29.00
N SER A 529 5.71 -5.41 28.74
CA SER A 529 6.25 -4.20 28.10
C SER A 529 5.68 -4.00 26.69
N ASN A 530 5.60 -5.06 25.89
CA ASN A 530 5.05 -4.98 24.54
C ASN A 530 3.54 -4.71 24.55
N GLU A 531 2.80 -5.24 25.52
CA GLU A 531 1.39 -4.95 25.72
C GLU A 531 1.18 -3.46 26.04
N ALA A 532 2.00 -2.89 26.91
CA ALA A 532 1.97 -1.46 27.20
C ALA A 532 2.30 -0.59 25.97
N THR A 533 3.27 -0.99 25.14
CA THR A 533 3.58 -0.25 23.90
C THR A 533 2.45 -0.36 22.88
N MET A 534 1.83 -1.54 22.73
CA MET A 534 0.65 -1.71 21.87
C MET A 534 -0.52 -0.84 22.35
N GLN A 535 -0.85 -0.85 23.65
CA GLN A 535 -1.91 0.01 24.21
C GLN A 535 -1.63 1.50 24.00
N SER A 536 -0.36 1.92 24.08
CA SER A 536 0.06 3.30 23.75
C SER A 536 -0.17 3.61 22.27
N MET A 537 0.19 2.69 21.36
CA MET A 537 -0.04 2.86 19.92
C MET A 537 -1.53 2.88 19.58
N GLU A 538 -2.35 2.01 20.17
CA GLU A 538 -3.80 1.98 20.00
C GLU A 538 -4.47 3.28 20.50
N SER A 539 -3.97 3.84 21.59
CA SER A 539 -4.45 5.13 22.10
C SER A 539 -4.08 6.28 21.17
N LEU A 540 -2.88 6.26 20.60
CA LEU A 540 -2.45 7.23 19.58
C LEU A 540 -3.28 7.09 18.29
N LEU A 541 -3.53 5.87 17.82
CA LEU A 541 -4.37 5.61 16.65
C LEU A 541 -5.80 6.13 16.86
N ARG A 542 -6.38 5.92 18.05
CA ARG A 542 -7.68 6.49 18.40
C ARG A 542 -7.68 8.01 18.42
N ALA A 543 -6.66 8.64 18.99
CA ALA A 543 -6.52 10.10 18.98
C ALA A 543 -6.41 10.65 17.55
N LYS A 544 -5.60 10.00 16.68
CA LYS A 544 -5.49 10.36 15.27
C LYS A 544 -6.79 10.14 14.49
N GLY A 545 -7.55 9.09 14.82
CA GLY A 545 -8.89 8.88 14.27
C GLY A 545 -9.83 10.05 14.58
N LEU A 546 -9.86 10.51 15.83
CA LEU A 546 -10.67 11.66 16.25
C LEU A 546 -10.19 12.98 15.59
N GLU A 547 -8.88 13.18 15.42
CA GLU A 547 -8.34 14.33 14.68
C GLU A 547 -8.83 14.35 13.23
N VAL A 548 -8.83 13.19 12.55
CA VAL A 548 -9.34 13.06 11.17
C VAL A 548 -10.84 13.36 11.11
N GLU A 549 -11.63 12.83 12.05
CA GLU A 549 -13.06 13.13 12.12
C GLU A 549 -13.31 14.63 12.36
N HIS A 550 -12.57 15.25 13.27
CA HIS A 550 -12.66 16.69 13.53
C HIS A 550 -12.30 17.51 12.28
N LEU A 551 -11.20 17.18 11.60
CA LEU A 551 -10.81 17.85 10.35
C LEU A 551 -11.86 17.65 9.23
N SER A 552 -12.48 16.47 9.16
CA SER A 552 -13.55 16.23 8.19
C SER A 552 -14.78 17.12 8.46
N ALA A 553 -15.13 17.30 9.73
CA ALA A 553 -16.24 18.17 10.14
C ALA A 553 -15.93 19.65 9.88
N THR A 554 -14.69 20.11 10.13
CA THR A 554 -14.30 21.49 9.82
C THR A 554 -14.29 21.75 8.31
N CYS A 555 -13.82 20.80 7.49
CA CYS A 555 -13.90 20.90 6.04
C CYS A 555 -15.36 20.99 5.55
N GLN A 556 -16.27 20.18 6.09
CA GLN A 556 -17.69 20.26 5.76
C GLN A 556 -18.30 21.63 6.15
N ASN A 557 -17.98 22.14 7.33
CA ASN A 557 -18.44 23.46 7.76
C ASN A 557 -17.91 24.59 6.87
N LEU A 558 -16.63 24.53 6.47
CA LEU A 558 -16.04 25.50 5.54
C LEU A 558 -16.68 25.44 4.16
N GLN A 559 -17.00 24.23 3.67
CA GLN A 559 -17.71 24.05 2.41
C GLN A 559 -19.11 24.66 2.46
N TRP A 560 -19.86 24.40 3.53
CA TRP A 560 -21.18 25.01 3.73
C TRP A 560 -21.09 26.54 3.78
N LEU A 561 -20.10 27.08 4.50
CA LEU A 561 -19.89 28.53 4.61
C LEU A 561 -19.52 29.15 3.26
N LYS A 562 -18.73 28.44 2.43
CA LYS A 562 -18.43 28.84 1.06
C LYS A 562 -19.73 28.92 0.22
N GLU A 563 -20.56 27.88 0.25
CA GLU A 563 -21.83 27.85 -0.48
C GLU A 563 -22.78 28.98 -0.03
N GLU A 564 -22.84 29.24 1.28
CA GLU A 564 -23.63 30.35 1.85
C GLU A 564 -23.12 31.73 1.40
N MET A 565 -21.79 31.90 1.27
CA MET A 565 -21.21 33.15 0.77
C MET A 565 -21.43 33.33 -0.73
N GLU A 566 -21.31 32.26 -1.53
CA GLU A 566 -21.58 32.28 -2.97
C GLU A 566 -23.05 32.60 -3.27
N THR A 567 -23.99 32.05 -2.49
CA THR A 567 -25.42 32.36 -2.63
C THR A 567 -25.73 33.81 -2.24
N LYS A 568 -25.16 34.34 -1.16
CA LYS A 568 -25.27 35.75 -0.78
C LYS A 568 -24.69 36.68 -1.83
N PHE A 569 -23.51 36.36 -2.35
CA PHE A 569 -22.88 37.13 -3.43
C PHE A 569 -23.75 37.12 -4.69
N SER A 570 -24.30 35.97 -5.06
CA SER A 570 -25.23 35.84 -6.20
C SER A 570 -26.50 36.67 -6.03
N HIS A 571 -27.03 36.76 -4.80
CA HIS A 571 -28.19 37.63 -4.51
C HIS A 571 -27.82 39.12 -4.61
N TRP A 572 -26.71 39.52 -3.98
CA TRP A 572 -26.23 40.89 -4.06
C TRP A 572 -25.93 41.32 -5.52
N GLN A 573 -25.35 40.44 -6.32
CA GLN A 573 -25.10 40.69 -7.75
C GLN A 573 -26.42 40.93 -8.50
N LYS A 574 -27.46 40.11 -8.27
CA LYS A 574 -28.79 40.33 -8.87
C LYS A 574 -29.43 41.64 -8.43
N GLU A 575 -29.26 42.04 -7.17
CA GLU A 575 -29.73 43.34 -6.69
C GLU A 575 -29.00 44.50 -7.38
N GLN A 576 -27.68 44.42 -7.54
CA GLN A 576 -26.90 45.41 -8.30
C GLN A 576 -27.37 45.49 -9.75
N GLU A 577 -27.55 44.35 -10.41
CA GLU A 577 -28.08 44.29 -11.79
C GLU A 577 -29.48 44.92 -11.88
N SER A 578 -30.36 44.66 -10.89
CA SER A 578 -31.70 45.26 -10.83
C SER A 578 -31.65 46.78 -10.64
N ILE A 579 -30.76 47.29 -9.77
CA ILE A 579 -30.58 48.74 -9.56
C ILE A 579 -30.04 49.39 -10.84
N ILE A 580 -29.05 48.77 -11.49
CA ILE A 580 -28.51 49.26 -12.77
C ILE A 580 -29.61 49.31 -13.83
N GLN A 581 -30.43 48.26 -13.94
CA GLN A 581 -31.57 48.25 -14.87
C GLN A 581 -32.58 49.36 -14.57
N GLN A 582 -32.91 49.59 -13.29
CA GLN A 582 -33.79 50.70 -12.89
C GLN A 582 -33.20 52.07 -13.26
N LEU A 583 -31.90 52.28 -13.00
CA LEU A 583 -31.22 53.52 -13.35
C LEU A 583 -31.17 53.72 -14.86
N GLN A 584 -30.84 52.69 -15.64
CA GLN A 584 -30.86 52.75 -17.10
C GLN A 584 -32.25 53.10 -17.64
N THR A 585 -33.31 52.49 -17.07
CA THR A 585 -34.70 52.77 -17.46
C THR A 585 -35.07 54.22 -17.14
N SER A 586 -34.78 54.68 -15.92
CA SER A 586 -35.05 56.07 -15.51
C SER A 586 -34.28 57.09 -16.35
N LEU A 587 -33.02 56.80 -16.70
CA LEU A 587 -32.19 57.67 -17.53
C LEU A 587 -32.73 57.71 -18.96
N HIS A 588 -33.17 56.58 -19.51
CA HIS A 588 -33.84 56.51 -20.81
C HIS A 588 -35.15 57.32 -20.84
N ASP A 589 -36.02 57.14 -19.84
CA ASP A 589 -37.28 57.90 -19.71
C ASP A 589 -37.00 59.41 -19.63
N ARG A 590 -35.98 59.81 -18.87
CA ARG A 590 -35.56 61.21 -18.80
C ARG A 590 -35.02 61.75 -20.12
N ASN A 591 -34.23 60.95 -20.84
CA ASN A 591 -33.71 61.35 -22.14
C ASN A 591 -34.86 61.56 -23.13
N LYS A 592 -35.87 60.69 -23.11
CA LYS A 592 -37.08 60.81 -23.92
C LYS A 592 -37.89 62.05 -23.57
N GLU A 593 -38.08 62.37 -22.29
CA GLU A 593 -38.72 63.61 -21.86
C GLU A 593 -37.97 64.85 -22.37
N VAL A 594 -36.63 64.84 -22.34
CA VAL A 594 -35.79 65.93 -22.85
C VAL A 594 -35.92 66.05 -24.37
N GLU A 595 -35.92 64.94 -25.11
CA GLU A 595 -36.14 64.92 -26.57
C GLU A 595 -37.53 65.47 -26.94
N ASP A 596 -38.57 65.07 -26.21
CA ASP A 596 -39.95 65.57 -26.39
C ASP A 596 -40.04 67.07 -26.10
N LEU A 597 -39.41 67.56 -25.03
CA LEU A 597 -39.35 69.00 -24.73
C LEU A 597 -38.55 69.77 -25.79
N SER A 598 -37.42 69.22 -26.24
CA SER A 598 -36.55 69.83 -27.24
C SER A 598 -37.25 69.95 -28.60
N SER A 599 -37.94 68.90 -29.04
CA SER A 599 -38.75 68.91 -30.26
C SER A 599 -39.92 69.91 -30.17
N THR A 600 -40.59 70.01 -29.02
CA THR A 600 -41.65 71.00 -28.77
C THR A 600 -41.14 72.44 -28.82
N LEU A 601 -39.92 72.70 -28.31
CA LEU A 601 -39.28 74.02 -28.33
C LEU A 601 -38.78 74.40 -29.73
N LEU A 602 -38.18 73.46 -30.46
CA LEU A 602 -37.74 73.65 -31.85
C LEU A 602 -38.91 74.07 -32.75
N CYS A 603 -40.09 73.47 -32.57
CA CYS A 603 -41.31 73.83 -33.32
C CYS A 603 -41.81 75.28 -33.08
N LYS A 604 -41.35 75.96 -32.02
CA LYS A 604 -41.76 77.33 -31.66
C LYS A 604 -40.80 78.43 -32.15
N LEU A 605 -39.68 78.07 -32.78
CA LEU A 605 -38.66 79.03 -33.22
C LEU A 605 -38.98 79.63 -34.61
N GLY A 606 -38.60 80.90 -34.81
CA GLY A 606 -38.74 81.59 -36.10
C GLY A 606 -37.67 81.21 -37.13
N PRO A 607 -37.85 81.53 -38.43
CA PRO A 607 -37.06 80.98 -39.55
C PRO A 607 -35.56 81.28 -39.55
N GLY A 608 -35.04 82.21 -38.72
CA GLY A 608 -33.60 82.42 -38.52
C GLY A 608 -33.03 81.89 -37.18
N GLN A 609 -33.89 81.58 -36.22
CA GLN A 609 -33.48 80.98 -34.93
C GLN A 609 -33.38 79.45 -35.01
N SER A 610 -34.13 78.84 -35.94
CA SER A 610 -34.07 77.40 -36.25
C SER A 610 -32.69 76.99 -36.78
N GLU A 611 -32.09 77.77 -37.68
CA GLU A 611 -30.77 77.47 -38.27
C GLU A 611 -29.65 77.45 -37.21
N ILE A 612 -29.66 78.43 -36.29
CA ILE A 612 -28.68 78.50 -35.19
C ILE A 612 -28.88 77.33 -34.21
N ALA A 613 -30.13 76.94 -33.93
CA ALA A 613 -30.43 75.80 -33.08
C ALA A 613 -29.99 74.47 -33.71
N GLU A 614 -30.17 74.30 -35.02
CA GLU A 614 -29.68 73.14 -35.77
C GLU A 614 -28.15 73.05 -35.78
N GLU A 615 -27.43 74.16 -35.99
CA GLU A 615 -25.97 74.18 -35.90
C GLU A 615 -25.47 73.79 -34.50
N LEU A 616 -26.12 74.28 -33.44
CA LEU A 616 -25.79 73.91 -32.06
C LEU A 616 -26.09 72.44 -31.78
N CYS A 617 -27.21 71.89 -32.27
CA CYS A 617 -27.54 70.47 -32.14
C CYS A 617 -26.52 69.59 -32.87
N GLN A 618 -26.11 69.95 -34.08
CA GLN A 618 -25.04 69.23 -34.79
C GLN A 618 -23.71 69.30 -34.05
N ARG A 619 -23.39 70.44 -33.43
CA ARG A 619 -22.16 70.60 -32.62
C ARG A 619 -22.22 69.75 -31.34
N LEU A 620 -23.40 69.64 -30.72
CA LEU A 620 -23.64 68.80 -29.55
C LEU A 620 -23.53 67.32 -29.91
N GLN A 621 -24.20 66.87 -30.98
CA GLN A 621 -24.10 65.50 -31.49
C GLN A 621 -22.67 65.09 -31.86
N ARG A 622 -21.86 66.02 -32.41
CA ARG A 622 -20.44 65.77 -32.67
C ARG A 622 -19.65 65.57 -31.36
N LYS A 623 -19.92 66.37 -30.32
CA LYS A 623 -19.30 66.20 -29.00
C LYS A 623 -19.75 64.90 -28.32
N GLU A 624 -21.02 64.56 -28.45
CA GLU A 624 -21.64 63.36 -27.87
C GLU A 624 -21.04 62.08 -28.50
N ARG A 625 -20.89 62.06 -29.82
CA ARG A 625 -20.15 60.99 -30.53
C ARG A 625 -18.71 60.83 -30.03
N LEU A 626 -17.98 61.93 -29.87
CA LEU A 626 -16.61 61.92 -29.37
C LEU A 626 -16.51 61.35 -27.94
N LEU A 627 -17.46 61.70 -27.06
CA LEU A 627 -17.53 61.14 -25.71
C LEU A 627 -17.89 59.65 -25.73
N GLN A 628 -18.78 59.24 -26.62
CA GLN A 628 -19.19 57.85 -26.76
C GLN A 628 -18.06 56.98 -27.31
N GLU A 629 -17.27 57.48 -28.26
CA GLU A 629 -16.03 56.87 -28.73
C GLU A 629 -15.02 56.73 -27.59
N LEU A 630 -14.76 57.79 -26.81
CA LEU A 630 -13.85 57.73 -25.65
C LEU A 630 -14.29 56.72 -24.58
N LEU A 631 -15.59 56.63 -24.29
CA LEU A 631 -16.13 55.63 -23.36
C LEU A 631 -16.00 54.21 -23.92
N SER A 632 -16.21 54.03 -25.23
CA SER A 632 -16.05 52.74 -25.89
C SER A 632 -14.59 52.28 -25.88
N ASP A 633 -13.64 53.19 -26.08
CA ASP A 633 -12.20 52.88 -26.02
C ASP A 633 -11.78 52.54 -24.59
N ARG A 634 -12.28 53.28 -23.59
CA ARG A 634 -12.03 52.98 -22.18
C ARG A 634 -12.61 51.61 -21.77
N ASN A 635 -13.78 51.25 -22.27
CA ASN A 635 -14.36 49.92 -22.05
C ASN A 635 -13.56 48.82 -22.75
N LYS A 636 -13.10 49.02 -23.99
CA LYS A 636 -12.21 48.07 -24.67
C LYS A 636 -10.93 47.83 -23.88
N GLN A 637 -10.29 48.91 -23.41
CA GLN A 637 -9.09 48.81 -22.55
C GLN A 637 -9.37 48.05 -21.25
N ALA A 638 -10.51 48.29 -20.60
CA ALA A 638 -10.87 47.57 -19.39
C ALA A 638 -11.03 46.06 -19.65
N VAL A 639 -11.67 45.68 -20.77
CA VAL A 639 -11.83 44.27 -21.17
C VAL A 639 -10.48 43.65 -21.56
N GLU A 640 -9.62 44.37 -22.26
CA GLU A 640 -8.26 43.91 -22.59
C GLU A 640 -7.46 43.61 -21.31
N HIS A 641 -7.50 44.50 -20.31
CA HIS A 641 -6.86 44.26 -19.01
C HIS A 641 -7.48 43.07 -18.26
N GLU A 642 -8.80 42.87 -18.34
CA GLU A 642 -9.47 41.74 -17.72
C GLU A 642 -9.03 40.40 -18.35
N VAL A 643 -8.90 40.37 -19.68
CA VAL A 643 -8.36 39.23 -20.44
C VAL A 643 -6.89 38.99 -20.12
N GLU A 644 -6.07 40.04 -20.00
CA GLU A 644 -4.66 39.93 -19.58
C GLU A 644 -4.53 39.33 -18.17
N ILE A 645 -5.35 39.79 -17.22
CA ILE A 645 -5.37 39.25 -15.84
C ILE A 645 -5.81 37.78 -15.86
N GLN A 646 -6.84 37.41 -16.61
CA GLN A 646 -7.26 36.02 -16.74
C GLN A 646 -6.17 35.14 -17.38
N GLY A 647 -5.48 35.63 -18.41
CA GLY A 647 -4.35 34.94 -19.02
C GLY A 647 -3.20 34.72 -18.03
N LEU A 648 -2.88 35.72 -17.21
CA LEU A 648 -1.88 35.59 -16.14
C LEU A 648 -2.31 34.56 -15.09
N LEU A 649 -3.57 34.58 -14.65
CA LEU A 649 -4.10 33.60 -13.69
C LEU A 649 -4.04 32.17 -14.25
N GLN A 650 -4.41 31.97 -15.52
CA GLN A 650 -4.30 30.67 -16.18
C GLN A 650 -2.83 30.23 -16.26
N SER A 651 -1.90 31.13 -16.61
CA SER A 651 -0.47 30.81 -16.65
C SER A 651 0.12 30.48 -15.27
N MET A 652 -0.37 31.12 -14.20
CA MET A 652 0.01 30.76 -12.83
C MET A 652 -0.54 29.39 -12.45
N SER A 653 -1.81 29.12 -12.77
CA SER A 653 -2.43 27.82 -12.51
C SER A 653 -1.72 26.67 -13.24
N THR A 654 -1.34 26.86 -14.50
CA THR A 654 -0.56 25.85 -15.23
C THR A 654 0.83 25.66 -14.61
N ARG A 655 1.50 26.74 -14.19
CA ARG A 655 2.80 26.65 -13.52
C ARG A 655 2.69 25.94 -12.16
N GLU A 656 1.60 26.18 -11.44
CA GLU A 656 1.31 25.52 -10.16
C GLU A 656 1.05 24.01 -10.35
N GLN A 657 0.28 23.63 -11.37
CA GLN A 657 0.09 22.23 -11.77
C GLN A 657 1.41 21.56 -12.18
N GLU A 658 2.25 22.24 -12.97
CA GLU A 658 3.57 21.72 -13.36
C GLU A 658 4.50 21.57 -12.13
N SER A 659 4.49 22.54 -11.23
CA SER A 659 5.21 22.47 -9.95
C SER A 659 4.74 21.28 -9.11
N GLN A 660 3.43 21.07 -9.02
CA GLN A 660 2.84 19.97 -8.27
C GLN A 660 3.18 18.61 -8.89
N ALA A 661 3.08 18.47 -10.21
CA ALA A 661 3.52 17.27 -10.93
C ALA A 661 5.03 17.01 -10.77
N SER A 662 5.84 18.07 -10.69
CA SER A 662 7.28 17.95 -10.41
C SER A 662 7.57 17.46 -8.99
N ALA A 663 6.80 17.94 -8.00
CA ALA A 663 6.88 17.51 -6.61
C ALA A 663 6.42 16.05 -6.47
N GLU A 664 5.33 15.64 -7.14
CA GLU A 664 4.85 14.26 -7.17
C GLU A 664 5.88 13.30 -7.76
N LYS A 665 6.52 13.67 -8.88
CA LYS A 665 7.64 12.90 -9.45
C LYS A 665 8.81 12.79 -8.48
N MET A 666 9.09 13.84 -7.72
CA MET A 666 10.16 13.84 -6.72
C MET A 666 9.83 12.91 -5.54
N VAL A 667 8.58 12.93 -5.06
CA VAL A 667 8.09 12.00 -4.05
C VAL A 667 8.15 10.56 -4.55
N GLN A 668 7.77 10.32 -5.81
CA GLN A 668 7.85 9.00 -6.42
C GLN A 668 9.29 8.49 -6.52
N ALA A 669 10.23 9.34 -6.96
CA ALA A 669 11.66 9.01 -6.96
C ALA A 669 12.22 8.77 -5.55
N LEU A 670 11.75 9.51 -4.53
CA LEU A 670 12.10 9.28 -3.14
C LEU A 670 11.55 7.94 -2.64
N MET A 671 10.32 7.56 -3.02
CA MET A 671 9.76 6.24 -2.69
C MET A 671 10.56 5.10 -3.34
N GLU A 672 10.92 5.23 -4.61
CA GLU A 672 11.78 4.27 -5.31
C GLU A 672 13.14 4.15 -4.61
N ARG A 673 13.78 5.28 -4.29
CA ARG A 673 15.05 5.29 -3.53
C ARG A 673 14.92 4.71 -2.14
N ASN A 674 13.80 4.92 -1.46
CA ASN A 674 13.55 4.34 -0.14
C ASN A 674 13.33 2.82 -0.25
N SER A 675 12.68 2.35 -1.32
CA SER A 675 12.54 0.92 -1.61
C SER A 675 13.88 0.26 -1.95
N GLU A 676 14.75 0.95 -2.72
CA GLU A 676 16.13 0.53 -3.00
C GLU A 676 16.97 0.50 -1.72
N LEU A 677 16.85 1.52 -0.87
CA LEU A 677 17.52 1.55 0.44
C LEU A 677 17.01 0.44 1.36
N GLN A 678 15.72 0.12 1.33
CA GLN A 678 15.15 -0.97 2.10
C GLN A 678 15.65 -2.33 1.58
N ALA A 679 15.75 -2.50 0.26
CA ALA A 679 16.36 -3.68 -0.36
C ALA A 679 17.85 -3.80 0.01
N LEU A 680 18.60 -2.69 0.00
CA LEU A 680 20.00 -2.67 0.42
C LEU A 680 20.16 -2.96 1.92
N ARG A 681 19.26 -2.45 2.78
CA ARG A 681 19.21 -2.79 4.22
C ARG A 681 18.88 -4.25 4.45
N GLN A 682 18.02 -4.87 3.63
CA GLN A 682 17.76 -6.30 3.68
C GLN A 682 18.99 -7.10 3.21
N TYR A 683 19.67 -6.66 2.15
CA TYR A 683 20.91 -7.27 1.67
C TYR A 683 22.06 -7.16 2.68
N LEU A 684 22.20 -6.00 3.34
CA LEU A 684 23.20 -5.77 4.38
C LEU A 684 22.82 -6.48 5.69
N GLY A 685 21.55 -6.48 6.10
CA GLY A 685 21.06 -7.26 7.23
C GLY A 685 21.27 -8.76 7.05
N GLY A 686 21.18 -9.26 5.81
CA GLY A 686 21.57 -10.63 5.46
C GLY A 686 23.08 -10.87 5.59
N LYS A 687 23.93 -9.89 5.24
CA LYS A 687 25.38 -9.97 5.42
C LYS A 687 25.82 -9.80 6.88
N ASP A 688 25.16 -8.95 7.66
CA ASP A 688 25.40 -8.78 9.09
C ASP A 688 24.96 -10.00 9.88
N PHE A 689 23.93 -10.72 9.42
CA PHE A 689 23.59 -12.06 9.92
C PHE A 689 24.70 -13.08 9.62
N MET A 690 25.30 -13.05 8.42
CA MET A 690 26.46 -13.90 8.09
C MET A 690 27.75 -13.51 8.84
N VAL A 691 27.99 -12.23 9.09
CA VAL A 691 29.14 -11.73 9.86
C VAL A 691 28.96 -12.02 11.37
N SER A 692 27.74 -11.91 11.88
CA SER A 692 27.40 -12.32 13.26
C SER A 692 27.52 -13.84 13.44
N GLN A 693 27.21 -14.63 12.41
CA GLN A 693 27.40 -16.08 12.41
C GLN A 693 28.88 -16.48 12.27
N ALA A 694 29.70 -15.68 11.57
CA ALA A 694 31.14 -15.89 11.46
C ALA A 694 31.92 -15.52 12.74
N LEU A 695 31.45 -14.55 13.51
CA LEU A 695 32.05 -14.15 14.80
C LEU A 695 31.73 -15.11 15.95
N ILE A 696 30.69 -15.95 15.83
CA ILE A 696 30.32 -16.96 16.84
C ILE A 696 31.05 -18.30 16.61
N SER A 697 31.65 -18.53 15.43
CA SER A 697 32.28 -19.82 15.08
C SER A 697 33.76 -19.96 15.47
N ASN A 698 34.42 -18.94 16.04
CA ASN A 698 35.83 -19.03 16.43
C ASN A 698 36.06 -18.67 17.90
N GLN A 699 35.78 -19.63 18.77
CA GLN A 699 36.54 -19.81 20.02
C GLN A 699 36.88 -21.30 20.19
N PRO A 700 38.16 -21.60 20.48
CA PRO A 700 38.49 -22.59 21.48
C PRO A 700 39.14 -21.92 22.70
N THR A 701 38.70 -22.39 23.85
CA THR A 701 39.23 -22.22 25.21
C THR A 701 40.71 -22.54 25.35
N GLU A 702 41.49 -21.70 26.05
CA GLU A 702 42.25 -22.06 27.28
C GLU A 702 42.99 -20.85 27.94
N VAL A 703 42.57 -20.54 29.18
CA VAL A 703 43.37 -20.41 30.42
C VAL A 703 44.47 -19.32 30.57
N THR A 704 44.16 -18.38 31.49
CA THR A 704 45.02 -17.52 32.36
C THR A 704 46.05 -16.55 31.77
N SER A 705 45.86 -15.24 31.99
CA SER A 705 46.51 -14.52 33.11
C SER A 705 46.15 -13.03 33.15
N SER A 706 45.92 -12.53 34.38
CA SER A 706 46.10 -11.15 34.88
C SER A 706 45.29 -9.98 34.32
N SER A 707 44.47 -9.45 35.23
CA SER A 707 43.80 -8.14 35.34
C SER A 707 44.81 -6.97 35.58
N PRO A 708 44.40 -5.70 35.84
CA PRO A 708 43.75 -4.69 34.99
C PRO A 708 44.47 -3.31 35.01
N HIS A 709 44.18 -2.37 34.10
CA HIS A 709 43.94 -0.92 34.38
C HIS A 709 44.04 0.03 33.17
N LEU A 710 43.05 0.94 33.09
CA LEU A 710 43.07 2.39 32.78
C LEU A 710 43.85 2.97 31.60
N GLY A 711 43.17 3.83 30.83
CA GLY A 711 43.76 5.08 30.34
C GLY A 711 43.16 5.64 29.04
N ASP A 712 42.48 6.78 29.14
CA ASP A 712 42.12 7.70 28.05
C ASP A 712 43.25 7.95 27.04
N GLN A 713 42.90 8.22 25.77
CA GLN A 713 43.14 9.54 25.13
C GLN A 713 42.82 9.55 23.62
N THR A 714 41.93 10.48 23.29
CA THR A 714 41.89 11.48 22.20
C THR A 714 42.99 11.52 21.13
N ASP A 715 42.54 11.87 19.91
CA ASP A 715 43.15 12.74 18.89
C ASP A 715 44.58 12.46 18.38
N GLN A 716 44.71 12.27 17.05
CA GLN A 716 45.26 13.26 16.11
C GLN A 716 45.53 12.62 14.75
N GLY A 717 45.11 13.31 13.69
CA GLY A 717 45.48 12.98 12.31
C GLY A 717 46.92 13.37 11.97
N SER A 718 47.39 12.90 10.82
CA SER A 718 48.28 13.65 9.92
C SER A 718 48.65 12.82 8.68
N VAL A 719 48.26 13.31 7.51
CA VAL A 719 49.09 13.62 6.32
C VAL A 719 50.25 12.63 6.01
N HIS A 720 50.24 11.99 4.84
CA HIS A 720 50.97 12.46 3.64
C HIS A 720 50.86 11.46 2.46
N ILE A 721 50.73 12.03 1.26
CA ILE A 721 50.87 11.37 -0.05
C ILE A 721 52.33 10.93 -0.25
N PRO A 722 52.60 9.89 -1.06
CA PRO A 722 53.54 10.11 -2.15
C PRO A 722 53.01 9.68 -3.51
N SER A 723 53.36 10.52 -4.47
CA SER A 723 53.24 10.41 -5.91
C SER A 723 54.23 9.41 -6.52
N LYS A 724 53.81 8.89 -7.68
CA LYS A 724 54.59 8.60 -8.91
C LYS A 724 55.50 7.37 -9.00
N ASP A 725 55.30 6.73 -10.16
CA ASP A 725 56.22 6.00 -11.04
C ASP A 725 56.96 4.78 -10.47
N ASP A 726 56.75 3.61 -11.08
CA ASP A 726 57.69 3.15 -12.12
C ASP A 726 57.25 1.86 -12.81
N GLY A 727 57.77 1.70 -14.03
CA GLY A 727 57.43 0.69 -15.02
C GLY A 727 57.72 -0.77 -14.64
N ILE A 728 57.43 -1.67 -15.60
CA ILE A 728 58.44 -2.50 -16.30
C ILE A 728 57.71 -3.53 -17.19
N SER A 729 57.76 -3.26 -18.50
CA SER A 729 58.38 -4.12 -19.52
C SER A 729 57.77 -5.47 -19.98
N LEU A 730 57.63 -5.51 -21.33
CA LEU A 730 58.16 -6.52 -22.27
C LEU A 730 57.46 -7.88 -22.44
N THR A 731 57.03 -8.12 -23.69
CA THR A 731 57.42 -9.20 -24.65
C THR A 731 56.21 -9.50 -25.56
N ALA A 732 56.29 -9.80 -26.85
CA ALA A 732 57.37 -9.85 -27.84
C ALA A 732 56.72 -9.97 -29.23
N LYS A 733 57.36 -9.31 -30.21
CA LYS A 733 57.62 -9.74 -31.61
C LYS A 733 56.47 -10.21 -32.51
N GLY A 734 56.34 -9.49 -33.63
CA GLY A 734 55.70 -9.95 -34.86
C GLY A 734 55.92 -8.96 -36.02
N ASP A 735 57.17 -8.72 -36.41
CA ASP A 735 57.51 -8.00 -37.64
C ASP A 735 57.15 -8.86 -38.86
N THR A 736 56.36 -8.33 -39.81
CA THR A 736 56.78 -8.33 -41.23
C THR A 736 56.09 -7.20 -41.98
N SER A 737 56.93 -6.40 -42.62
CA SER A 737 56.70 -5.20 -43.41
C SER A 737 56.01 -5.49 -44.76
N ILE A 738 55.35 -4.47 -45.34
CA ILE A 738 55.83 -3.76 -46.55
C ILE A 738 54.80 -2.70 -47.06
N ALA A 739 55.34 -1.49 -47.23
CA ALA A 739 55.08 -0.43 -48.21
C ALA A 739 53.85 0.50 -48.17
N ARG A 740 54.16 1.74 -47.75
CA ARG A 740 54.04 3.03 -48.47
C ARG A 740 52.70 3.41 -49.12
N SER A 741 52.08 4.46 -48.56
CA SER A 741 51.68 5.67 -49.30
C SER A 741 51.35 6.82 -48.33
N SER A 742 51.28 8.05 -48.88
CA SER A 742 50.77 9.32 -48.33
C SER A 742 51.58 10.11 -47.28
N LEU A 743 52.47 10.95 -47.81
CA LEU A 743 52.96 12.23 -47.28
C LEU A 743 51.82 13.29 -47.09
N GLY A 744 50.59 12.86 -46.80
CA GLY A 744 49.42 13.71 -46.56
C GLY A 744 48.78 13.54 -45.18
N ASP A 745 49.17 12.51 -44.42
CA ASP A 745 48.48 12.14 -43.19
C ASP A 745 49.07 12.75 -41.92
N LEU A 746 50.28 13.31 -41.92
CA LEU A 746 50.89 13.89 -40.70
C LEU A 746 50.18 15.17 -40.23
N ASP A 747 49.72 16.03 -41.14
CA ASP A 747 48.98 17.24 -40.76
C ASP A 747 47.56 16.90 -40.29
N ALA A 748 46.90 15.93 -40.93
CA ALA A 748 45.59 15.43 -40.51
C ALA A 748 45.64 14.72 -39.15
N VAL A 749 46.67 13.90 -38.91
CA VAL A 749 46.90 13.25 -37.60
C VAL A 749 47.23 14.28 -36.53
N SER A 750 48.03 15.32 -36.82
CA SER A 750 48.30 16.40 -35.86
C SER A 750 47.07 17.26 -35.54
N GLY A 751 46.15 17.41 -36.49
CA GLY A 751 44.85 18.06 -36.29
C GLY A 751 43.95 17.24 -35.37
N LEU A 752 43.84 15.93 -35.63
CA LEU A 752 43.09 15.01 -34.80
C LEU A 752 43.68 14.86 -33.40
N GLU A 753 45.01 14.92 -33.24
CA GLU A 753 45.65 14.92 -31.91
C GLU A 753 45.32 16.18 -31.10
N LYS A 754 45.22 17.35 -31.75
CA LYS A 754 44.79 18.60 -31.10
C LYS A 754 43.29 18.61 -30.78
N GLU A 755 42.47 18.06 -31.66
CA GLU A 755 41.04 17.86 -31.41
C GLU A 755 40.80 16.87 -30.25
N LEU A 756 41.61 15.80 -30.17
CA LEU A 756 41.58 14.87 -29.06
C LEU A 756 42.03 15.51 -27.74
N SER A 757 43.07 16.35 -27.76
CA SER A 757 43.53 17.06 -26.56
C SER A 757 42.53 18.09 -26.07
N THR A 758 41.89 18.83 -26.99
CA THR A 758 40.84 19.80 -26.64
C THR A 758 39.59 19.11 -26.11
N ALA A 759 39.14 18.02 -26.75
CA ALA A 759 38.04 17.20 -26.24
C ALA A 759 38.32 16.61 -24.84
N LYS A 760 39.58 16.24 -24.57
CA LYS A 760 40.00 15.75 -23.25
C LYS A 760 39.97 16.85 -22.18
N GLU A 761 40.45 18.05 -22.50
CA GLU A 761 40.38 19.21 -21.60
C GLU A 761 38.93 19.64 -21.31
N GLU A 762 38.06 19.61 -22.32
CA GLU A 762 36.63 19.87 -22.17
C GLU A 762 35.95 18.82 -21.27
N LEU A 763 36.26 17.54 -21.44
CA LEU A 763 35.77 16.47 -20.55
C LEU A 763 36.26 16.64 -19.10
N GLU A 764 37.51 17.04 -18.88
CA GLU A 764 38.02 17.33 -17.53
C GLU A 764 37.31 18.53 -16.88
N LEU A 765 37.02 19.58 -17.66
CA LEU A 765 36.24 20.73 -17.19
C LEU A 765 34.80 20.35 -16.86
N MET A 766 34.16 19.51 -17.69
CA MET A 766 32.82 19.00 -17.43
C MET A 766 32.78 18.13 -16.17
N ALA A 767 33.77 17.26 -15.97
CA ALA A 767 33.88 16.46 -14.75
C ALA A 767 34.15 17.30 -13.49
N LYS A 768 34.82 18.46 -13.61
CA LYS A 768 34.98 19.41 -12.50
C LYS A 768 33.65 20.11 -12.18
N LYS A 769 32.96 20.63 -13.18
CA LYS A 769 31.62 21.23 -13.01
C LYS A 769 30.60 20.25 -12.45
N GLU A 770 30.66 18.99 -12.85
CA GLU A 770 29.80 17.95 -12.29
C GLU A 770 30.09 17.75 -10.80
N ARG A 771 31.36 17.68 -10.38
CA ARG A 771 31.72 17.59 -8.96
C ARG A 771 31.27 18.81 -8.17
N GLU A 772 31.42 20.01 -8.71
CA GLU A 772 30.94 21.25 -8.10
C GLU A 772 29.41 21.24 -7.93
N SER A 773 28.67 20.87 -8.97
CA SER A 773 27.21 20.76 -8.88
C SER A 773 26.75 19.69 -7.86
N ARG A 774 27.49 18.58 -7.73
CA ARG A 774 27.22 17.55 -6.71
C ARG A 774 27.47 18.08 -5.29
N MET A 775 28.50 18.91 -5.09
CA MET A 775 28.77 19.54 -3.79
C MET A 775 27.71 20.59 -3.45
N GLU A 776 27.27 21.40 -4.41
CA GLU A 776 26.18 22.36 -4.23
C GLU A 776 24.85 21.67 -3.90
N LEU A 777 24.53 20.57 -4.60
CA LEU A 777 23.36 19.74 -4.30
C LEU A 777 23.42 19.13 -2.89
N SER A 778 24.59 18.66 -2.45
CA SER A 778 24.77 18.14 -1.09
C SER A 778 24.61 19.24 -0.03
N ALA A 779 25.12 20.45 -0.28
CA ALA A 779 24.93 21.60 0.59
C ALA A 779 23.46 22.02 0.68
N LEU A 780 22.74 22.05 -0.46
CA LEU A 780 21.31 22.35 -0.49
C LEU A 780 20.49 21.27 0.21
N GLN A 781 20.83 19.98 0.04
CA GLN A 781 20.19 18.88 0.77
C GLN A 781 20.37 19.00 2.29
N SER A 782 21.55 19.44 2.76
CA SER A 782 21.81 19.71 4.18
C SER A 782 20.94 20.87 4.70
N VAL A 783 20.84 21.97 3.96
CA VAL A 783 19.98 23.11 4.34
C VAL A 783 18.50 22.71 4.39
N VAL A 784 18.03 21.90 3.44
CA VAL A 784 16.65 21.39 3.43
C VAL A 784 16.41 20.47 4.64
N ALA A 785 17.38 19.63 5.01
CA ALA A 785 17.26 18.77 6.19
C ALA A 785 17.14 19.60 7.48
N VAL A 786 17.97 20.64 7.65
CA VAL A 786 17.90 21.54 8.81
C VAL A 786 16.57 22.29 8.85
N GLN A 787 16.09 22.81 7.70
CA GLN A 787 14.79 23.47 7.63
C GLN A 787 13.63 22.51 7.95
N GLN A 788 13.74 21.24 7.56
CA GLN A 788 12.73 20.24 7.86
C GLN A 788 12.71 19.88 9.35
N GLU A 789 13.87 19.82 10.02
CA GLU A 789 13.96 19.67 11.47
C GLU A 789 13.35 20.88 12.19
N GLU A 790 13.64 22.11 11.76
CA GLU A 790 13.05 23.33 12.33
C GLU A 790 11.51 23.36 12.18
N LEU A 791 10.98 22.97 11.02
CA LEU A 791 9.55 22.86 10.80
C LEU A 791 8.90 21.76 11.66
N GLN A 792 9.60 20.64 11.88
CA GLN A 792 9.12 19.59 12.81
C GLN A 792 9.08 20.09 14.25
N VAL A 793 10.08 20.85 14.69
CA VAL A 793 10.08 21.46 16.03
C VAL A 793 8.94 22.47 16.17
N GLN A 794 8.72 23.33 15.16
CA GLN A 794 7.59 24.26 15.15
C GLN A 794 6.23 23.55 15.16
N ALA A 795 6.11 22.43 14.43
CA ALA A 795 4.91 21.61 14.45
C ALA A 795 4.68 20.98 15.84
N ALA A 796 5.72 20.47 16.49
CA ALA A 796 5.63 19.92 17.85
C ALA A 796 5.23 20.98 18.88
N ASP A 797 5.74 22.21 18.76
CA ASP A 797 5.36 23.33 19.61
C ASP A 797 3.88 23.71 19.42
N LEU A 798 3.41 23.81 18.17
CA LEU A 798 2.02 24.07 17.83
C LEU A 798 1.08 22.96 18.31
N GLU A 799 1.48 21.69 18.19
CA GLU A 799 0.73 20.56 18.75
C GLU A 799 0.65 20.64 20.27
N SER A 800 1.74 21.02 20.96
CA SER A 800 1.73 21.20 22.42
C SER A 800 0.78 22.32 22.83
N LEU A 801 0.77 23.42 22.07
CA LEU A 801 -0.08 24.57 22.33
C LEU A 801 -1.56 24.24 22.08
N THR A 802 -1.84 23.47 21.03
CA THR A 802 -3.17 22.95 20.71
C THR A 802 -3.67 22.00 21.79
N ARG A 803 -2.84 21.06 22.27
CA ARG A 803 -3.18 20.20 23.42
C ARG A 803 -3.44 21.03 24.68
N ASN A 804 -2.65 22.09 24.91
CA ASN A 804 -2.86 22.97 26.06
C ASN A 804 -4.18 23.75 25.97
N ILE A 805 -4.56 24.21 24.77
CA ILE A 805 -5.85 24.85 24.51
C ILE A 805 -6.98 23.85 24.75
N GLN A 806 -6.88 22.62 24.22
CA GLN A 806 -7.89 21.59 24.41
C GLN A 806 -8.11 21.25 25.89
N ILE A 807 -7.03 21.05 26.64
CA ILE A 807 -7.10 20.81 28.10
C ILE A 807 -7.77 21.98 28.81
N LYS A 808 -7.47 23.22 28.39
CA LYS A 808 -8.12 24.42 28.95
C LYS A 808 -9.59 24.51 28.57
N GLU A 809 -9.98 24.14 27.34
CA GLU A 809 -11.37 24.12 26.90
C GLU A 809 -12.17 23.06 27.63
N ASP A 810 -11.62 21.87 27.83
CA ASP A 810 -12.29 20.80 28.56
C ASP A 810 -12.40 21.14 30.05
N LEU A 811 -11.39 21.78 30.63
CA LEU A 811 -11.49 22.35 31.98
C LEU A 811 -12.56 23.45 32.05
N ILE A 812 -12.67 24.31 31.03
CA ILE A 812 -13.73 25.33 30.96
C ILE A 812 -15.11 24.66 30.85
N LYS A 813 -15.27 23.60 30.05
CA LYS A 813 -16.53 22.85 29.94
C LYS A 813 -16.88 22.17 31.26
N ASP A 814 -15.93 21.56 31.94
CA ASP A 814 -16.14 20.94 33.25
C ASP A 814 -16.53 21.98 34.30
N LEU A 815 -15.87 23.14 34.30
CA LEU A 815 -16.23 24.25 35.18
C LEU A 815 -17.61 24.83 34.82
N GLN A 816 -17.95 24.94 33.53
CA GLN A 816 -19.28 25.37 33.07
C GLN A 816 -20.36 24.36 33.49
N MET A 817 -20.10 23.06 33.37
CA MET A 817 -21.00 21.99 33.81
C MET A 817 -21.16 21.94 35.33
N GLN A 818 -20.11 22.29 36.10
CA GLN A 818 -20.18 22.41 37.56
C GLN A 818 -20.87 23.69 38.02
N LEU A 819 -20.92 24.73 37.17
CA LEU A 819 -21.54 26.03 37.45
C LEU A 819 -23.01 26.12 37.00
N VAL A 820 -23.48 25.19 36.16
CA VAL A 820 -24.87 25.12 35.69
C VAL A 820 -25.63 24.09 36.52
N ASP A 821 -26.49 24.55 37.42
CA ASP A 821 -27.42 23.68 38.13
C ASP A 821 -28.38 23.01 37.11
N PRO A 822 -28.66 21.70 37.22
CA PRO A 822 -29.52 20.98 36.26
C PRO A 822 -30.96 21.51 36.20
N GLU A 823 -31.37 22.37 37.14
CA GLU A 823 -32.65 23.07 37.15
C GLU A 823 -32.70 24.31 36.22
N ASP A 824 -31.55 24.83 35.79
CA ASP A 824 -31.43 26.05 34.97
C ASP A 824 -31.38 25.78 33.46
N ILE A 825 -31.18 24.53 33.02
CA ILE A 825 -31.20 24.15 31.60
C ILE A 825 -32.58 24.49 30.96
N PRO A 826 -33.73 24.18 31.59
CA PRO A 826 -35.04 24.61 31.10
C PRO A 826 -35.26 26.13 31.22
N ALA A 827 -34.59 26.81 32.14
CA ALA A 827 -34.70 28.27 32.30
C ALA A 827 -33.92 29.01 31.19
N MET A 828 -32.77 28.46 30.78
CA MET A 828 -31.96 28.99 29.69
C MET A 828 -32.62 28.79 28.32
N GLU A 829 -33.30 27.65 28.10
CA GLU A 829 -34.15 27.44 26.93
C GLU A 829 -35.34 28.41 26.88
N ARG A 830 -35.99 28.67 28.03
CA ARG A 830 -37.06 29.68 28.14
C ARG A 830 -36.55 31.09 27.87
N LEU A 831 -35.41 31.48 28.44
CA LEU A 831 -34.75 32.77 28.18
C LEU A 831 -34.35 32.93 26.71
N THR A 832 -33.91 31.86 26.06
CA THR A 832 -33.55 31.88 24.63
C THR A 832 -34.79 32.09 23.76
N GLN A 833 -35.92 31.47 24.11
CA GLN A 833 -37.21 31.69 23.44
C GLN A 833 -37.75 33.10 23.71
N GLU A 834 -37.61 33.63 24.92
CA GLU A 834 -37.99 35.01 25.26
C GLU A 834 -37.13 36.04 24.53
N VAL A 835 -35.82 35.81 24.39
CA VAL A 835 -34.92 36.68 23.62
C VAL A 835 -35.24 36.66 22.13
N LEU A 836 -35.65 35.52 21.58
CA LEU A 836 -36.12 35.44 20.19
C LEU A 836 -37.43 36.22 20.00
N LEU A 837 -38.38 36.10 20.92
CA LEU A 837 -39.63 36.87 20.92
C LEU A 837 -39.38 38.38 21.10
N LEU A 838 -38.40 38.77 21.92
CA LEU A 838 -38.01 40.16 22.10
C LEU A 838 -37.30 40.71 20.85
N ARG A 839 -36.49 39.91 20.16
CA ARG A 839 -35.88 40.30 18.87
C ARG A 839 -36.94 40.47 17.78
N GLU A 840 -37.94 39.60 17.73
CA GLU A 840 -39.08 39.72 16.80
C GLU A 840 -39.93 40.96 17.11
N LYS A 841 -40.14 41.29 18.40
CA LYS A 841 -40.80 42.53 18.82
C LYS A 841 -39.97 43.78 18.52
N VAL A 842 -38.66 43.76 18.72
CA VAL A 842 -37.79 44.89 18.38
C VAL A 842 -37.77 45.13 16.87
N ALA A 843 -37.70 44.07 16.06
CA ALA A 843 -37.82 44.16 14.60
C ALA A 843 -39.19 44.74 14.18
N SER A 844 -40.27 44.42 14.93
CA SER A 844 -41.59 45.02 14.68
C SER A 844 -41.68 46.51 15.04
N VAL A 845 -40.94 46.94 16.08
CA VAL A 845 -40.92 48.35 16.54
C VAL A 845 -40.03 49.23 15.64
N GLU A 846 -38.99 48.67 15.02
CA GLU A 846 -38.17 49.37 14.02
C GLU A 846 -38.93 49.73 12.73
N SER A 847 -40.11 49.13 12.49
CA SER A 847 -40.95 49.40 11.31
C SER A 847 -41.88 50.62 11.42
N GLN A 848 -42.03 51.22 12.61
CA GLN A 848 -42.92 52.38 12.84
C GLN A 848 -42.14 53.58 13.39
N GLY A 849 -41.61 54.41 12.50
CA GLY A 849 -40.98 55.67 12.87
C GLY A 849 -42.00 56.73 13.31
N GLN A 850 -41.79 57.35 14.48
CA GLN A 850 -42.42 58.62 14.86
C GLN A 850 -41.55 59.43 15.85
N GLU A 851 -41.44 60.73 15.55
CA GLU A 851 -40.40 61.69 15.99
C GLU A 851 -40.53 62.22 17.44
N ALA A 852 -41.42 61.67 18.27
CA ALA A 852 -41.48 62.02 19.71
C ALA A 852 -40.34 61.36 20.53
N SER A 853 -39.55 60.48 19.91
CA SER A 853 -38.50 59.68 20.55
C SER A 853 -37.16 60.41 20.74
N GLY A 854 -36.95 61.60 20.19
CA GLY A 854 -35.63 62.27 20.19
C GLY A 854 -35.04 62.49 21.58
N ASN A 855 -35.82 63.08 22.50
CA ASN A 855 -35.35 63.35 23.87
C ASN A 855 -35.22 62.06 24.70
N ARG A 856 -36.10 61.07 24.48
CA ARG A 856 -36.05 59.78 25.18
C ARG A 856 -34.90 58.92 24.68
N ARG A 857 -34.62 58.95 23.38
CA ARG A 857 -33.46 58.35 22.73
C ARG A 857 -32.18 58.98 23.24
N GLN A 858 -32.11 60.31 23.37
CA GLN A 858 -30.95 60.96 23.98
C GLN A 858 -30.76 60.61 25.45
N GLN A 859 -31.84 60.51 26.23
CA GLN A 859 -31.75 60.11 27.65
C GLN A 859 -31.36 58.63 27.82
N LEU A 860 -31.83 57.74 26.94
CA LEU A 860 -31.42 56.35 26.87
C LEU A 860 -29.96 56.22 26.42
N LEU A 861 -29.53 57.00 25.43
CA LEU A 861 -28.13 57.02 24.98
C LEU A 861 -27.18 57.46 26.10
N LEU A 862 -27.51 58.53 26.84
CA LEU A 862 -26.71 58.98 27.99
C LEU A 862 -26.65 57.93 29.12
N MET A 863 -27.73 57.18 29.35
CA MET A 863 -27.74 56.09 30.33
C MET A 863 -26.93 54.87 29.86
N LEU A 864 -26.99 54.55 28.57
CA LEU A 864 -26.18 53.48 27.97
C LEU A 864 -24.69 53.84 27.95
N GLU A 865 -24.33 55.08 27.62
CA GLU A 865 -22.96 55.60 27.74
C GLU A 865 -22.47 55.49 29.19
N GLY A 866 -23.31 55.86 30.16
CA GLY A 866 -23.01 55.68 31.58
C GLY A 866 -22.74 54.21 31.97
N LEU A 867 -23.49 53.25 31.44
CA LEU A 867 -23.25 51.82 31.69
C LEU A 867 -21.96 51.33 31.02
N VAL A 868 -21.64 51.84 29.83
CA VAL A 868 -20.37 51.54 29.16
C VAL A 868 -19.19 52.05 30.00
N ASP A 869 -19.30 53.24 30.60
CA ASP A 869 -18.28 53.78 31.49
C ASP A 869 -18.16 53.04 32.83
N GLU A 870 -19.22 52.40 33.31
CA GLU A 870 -19.16 51.55 34.50
C GLU A 870 -18.55 50.19 34.17
N ARG A 871 -18.86 49.64 33.00
CA ARG A 871 -18.23 48.42 32.50
C ARG A 871 -16.73 48.59 32.28
N SER A 872 -16.29 49.74 31.76
CA SER A 872 -14.87 50.04 31.60
C SER A 872 -14.17 50.13 32.96
N ARG A 873 -14.77 50.82 33.94
CA ARG A 873 -14.26 50.90 35.32
C ARG A 873 -14.24 49.55 36.05
N LEU A 874 -15.22 48.68 35.78
CA LEU A 874 -15.25 47.31 36.31
C LEU A 874 -14.10 46.48 35.73
N ASN A 875 -13.88 46.58 34.42
CA ASN A 875 -12.77 45.91 33.74
C ASN A 875 -11.41 46.39 34.27
N GLU A 876 -11.23 47.69 34.52
CA GLU A 876 -10.01 48.22 35.15
C GLU A 876 -9.77 47.65 36.55
N ALA A 877 -10.82 47.57 37.39
CA ALA A 877 -10.72 47.00 38.73
C ALA A 877 -10.39 45.50 38.69
N LEU A 878 -10.98 44.76 37.75
CA LEU A 878 -10.74 43.33 37.55
C LEU A 878 -9.34 43.07 36.95
N GLN A 879 -8.82 43.97 36.12
CA GLN A 879 -7.44 43.93 35.64
C GLN A 879 -6.44 44.20 36.77
N ALA A 880 -6.71 45.17 37.66
CA ALA A 880 -5.91 45.41 38.86
C ALA A 880 -5.91 44.18 39.79
N GLU A 881 -7.05 43.50 39.92
CA GLU A 881 -7.17 42.24 40.67
C GLU A 881 -6.29 41.14 40.08
N ARG A 882 -6.35 40.94 38.76
CA ARG A 882 -5.50 39.96 38.05
C ARG A 882 -4.01 40.28 38.18
N GLN A 883 -3.64 41.56 38.15
CA GLN A 883 -2.26 41.99 38.39
C GLN A 883 -1.81 41.66 39.80
N LEU A 884 -2.65 41.90 40.82
CA LEU A 884 -2.38 41.54 42.20
C LEU A 884 -2.20 40.03 42.39
N TYR A 885 -3.10 39.21 41.83
CA TYR A 885 -2.93 37.75 41.83
C TYR A 885 -1.66 37.30 41.12
N SER A 886 -1.30 37.94 40.00
CA SER A 886 -0.06 37.63 39.29
C SER A 886 1.19 37.97 40.11
N SER A 887 1.16 39.06 40.87
CA SER A 887 2.21 39.43 41.82
C SER A 887 2.29 38.42 42.96
N LEU A 888 1.15 38.03 43.54
CA LEU A 888 1.06 37.05 44.63
C LEU A 888 1.58 35.66 44.22
N VAL A 889 1.28 35.22 42.99
CA VAL A 889 1.77 33.95 42.43
C VAL A 889 3.28 33.99 42.16
N LYS A 890 3.80 35.11 41.63
CA LYS A 890 5.25 35.32 41.46
C LYS A 890 6.00 35.33 42.79
N PHE A 891 5.39 35.87 43.84
CA PHE A 891 5.96 35.85 45.20
C PHE A 891 5.92 34.45 45.86
N HIS A 892 4.99 33.57 45.49
CA HIS A 892 4.95 32.18 45.98
C HIS A 892 6.09 31.30 45.45
N ALA A 893 6.83 31.74 44.41
CA ALA A 893 7.93 31.00 43.80
C ALA A 893 9.32 31.23 44.45
N HIS A 894 9.47 32.19 45.37
CA HIS A 894 10.74 32.45 46.08
C HIS A 894 10.53 32.48 47.61
N PRO A 895 11.07 31.51 48.39
CA PRO A 895 10.61 31.24 49.75
C PRO A 895 11.31 31.99 50.91
N GLU A 896 12.34 32.81 50.67
CA GLU A 896 13.26 33.24 51.75
C GLU A 896 13.50 34.77 51.82
N SER A 897 12.67 35.52 52.58
CA SER A 897 13.09 36.78 53.22
C SER A 897 12.15 37.21 54.36
N SER A 898 12.70 37.89 55.37
CA SER A 898 11.97 38.47 56.52
C SER A 898 11.05 39.65 56.18
N GLU A 899 10.96 40.01 54.89
CA GLU A 899 10.06 41.05 54.37
C GLU A 899 8.67 40.49 54.05
N ARG A 900 8.53 39.15 53.99
CA ARG A 900 7.31 38.41 53.64
C ARG A 900 6.05 38.88 54.38
N ASP A 901 6.12 39.05 55.69
CA ASP A 901 4.95 39.42 56.49
C ASP A 901 4.49 40.86 56.21
N ARG A 902 5.43 41.77 55.92
CA ARG A 902 5.10 43.16 55.55
C ARG A 902 4.51 43.23 54.13
N THR A 903 5.06 42.49 53.18
CA THR A 903 4.57 42.48 51.79
C THR A 903 3.21 41.78 51.70
N LEU A 904 3.01 40.66 52.40
CA LEU A 904 1.70 39.98 52.48
C LEU A 904 0.63 40.88 53.11
N GLN A 905 1.00 41.68 54.11
CA GLN A 905 0.08 42.66 54.70
C GLN A 905 -0.32 43.75 53.68
N VAL A 906 0.64 44.27 52.91
CA VAL A 906 0.38 45.26 51.84
C VAL A 906 -0.49 44.67 50.72
N GLU A 907 -0.24 43.42 50.31
CA GLU A 907 -1.05 42.74 49.29
C GLU A 907 -2.47 42.46 49.80
N LEU A 908 -2.63 42.11 51.08
CA LEU A 908 -3.94 41.87 51.70
C LEU A 908 -4.75 43.18 51.84
N GLU A 909 -4.10 44.29 52.18
CA GLU A 909 -4.69 45.63 52.12
C GLU A 909 -5.07 46.00 50.67
N GLY A 910 -4.23 45.66 49.68
CA GLY A 910 -4.53 45.83 48.26
C GLY A 910 -5.78 45.07 47.80
N VAL A 911 -5.94 43.81 48.24
CA VAL A 911 -7.14 43.00 47.97
C VAL A 911 -8.39 43.64 48.56
N GLN A 912 -8.31 44.15 49.80
CA GLN A 912 -9.45 44.81 50.44
C GLN A 912 -9.88 46.09 49.69
N VAL A 913 -8.93 46.88 49.20
CA VAL A 913 -9.21 48.08 48.41
C VAL A 913 -9.85 47.73 47.06
N ILE A 914 -9.33 46.73 46.36
CA ILE A 914 -9.86 46.28 45.06
C ILE A 914 -11.28 45.73 45.23
N ARG A 915 -11.52 44.94 46.28
CA ARG A 915 -12.85 44.43 46.61
C ARG A 915 -13.85 45.56 46.86
N GLY A 916 -13.47 46.57 47.65
CA GLY A 916 -14.32 47.75 47.86
C GLY A 916 -14.64 48.51 46.57
N ARG A 917 -13.65 48.65 45.66
CA ARG A 917 -13.85 49.29 44.35
C ARG A 917 -14.78 48.48 43.44
N LEU A 918 -14.67 47.15 43.45
CA LEU A 918 -15.56 46.26 42.69
C LEU A 918 -16.99 46.32 43.21
N GLU A 919 -17.18 46.26 44.53
CA GLU A 919 -18.50 46.37 45.17
C GLU A 919 -19.15 47.73 44.87
N GLU A 920 -18.38 48.82 44.87
CA GLU A 920 -18.88 50.16 44.54
C GLU A 920 -19.28 50.31 43.06
N VAL A 921 -18.47 49.78 42.13
CA VAL A 921 -18.79 49.85 40.68
C VAL A 921 -19.99 48.98 40.34
N LEU A 922 -20.10 47.79 40.94
CA LEU A 922 -21.26 46.90 40.78
C LEU A 922 -22.53 47.51 41.39
N GLY A 923 -22.43 48.16 42.55
CA GLY A 923 -23.57 48.85 43.14
C GLY A 923 -24.10 49.96 42.23
N ARG A 924 -23.21 50.79 41.67
CA ARG A 924 -23.60 51.87 40.75
C ARG A 924 -24.19 51.33 39.43
N SER A 925 -23.65 50.24 38.88
CA SER A 925 -24.19 49.63 37.67
C SER A 925 -25.57 49.02 37.86
N LEU A 926 -25.82 48.38 39.00
CA LEU A 926 -27.15 47.88 39.38
C LEU A 926 -28.16 49.03 39.59
N GLU A 927 -27.75 50.15 40.19
CA GLU A 927 -28.59 51.33 40.30
C GLU A 927 -28.92 51.96 38.93
N ARG A 928 -27.98 51.95 37.97
CA ARG A 928 -28.24 52.45 36.62
C ARG A 928 -29.11 51.49 35.79
N LEU A 929 -28.90 50.19 35.94
CA LEU A 929 -29.73 49.16 35.31
C LEU A 929 -31.18 49.22 35.81
N SER A 930 -31.41 49.31 37.12
CA SER A 930 -32.76 49.48 37.67
C SER A 930 -33.46 50.77 37.21
N ARG A 931 -32.70 51.86 37.01
CA ARG A 931 -33.21 53.10 36.38
C ARG A 931 -33.54 52.94 34.90
N LEU A 932 -32.80 52.11 34.17
CA LEU A 932 -33.11 51.76 32.78
C LEU A 932 -34.35 50.86 32.66
N GLU A 933 -34.48 49.89 33.55
CA GLU A 933 -35.67 49.01 33.62
C GLU A 933 -36.94 49.82 33.93
N THR A 934 -36.86 50.79 34.83
CA THR A 934 -37.98 51.69 35.13
C THR A 934 -38.30 52.65 33.97
N LEU A 935 -37.31 53.08 33.18
CA LEU A 935 -37.54 53.85 31.95
C LEU A 935 -38.12 53.00 30.81
N ALA A 936 -37.81 51.70 30.75
CA ALA A 936 -38.35 50.74 29.79
C ALA A 936 -39.78 50.30 30.15
N ALA A 937 -40.14 50.25 31.43
CA ALA A 937 -41.48 49.88 31.90
C ALA A 937 -42.56 50.95 31.64
N ILE A 938 -42.19 52.20 31.36
CA ILE A 938 -43.12 53.34 31.14
C ILE A 938 -43.44 53.56 29.64
N GLY A 939 -43.18 52.56 28.78
CA GLY A 939 -43.67 52.52 27.39
C GLY A 939 -42.70 53.03 26.35
#